data_AF-A0A1L9SM28-F1
#
_entry.id   AF-A0A1L9SM28-F1
#
_cell.length_a   1.000
_cell.length_b   1.000
_cell.length_c   1.000
_cell.angle_alpha   90.00
_cell.angle_beta   90.00
_cell.angle_gamma   90.00
#
_symmetry.space_group_name_H-M   'P 1'
#
loop_
_entity.id
_entity.type
_entity.pdbx_description
1 polymer ?
#
loop_
_entity_poly.entity_id
_entity_poly.type
_entity_poly.pdbx_seq_one_letter_code
_entity_poly.pdbx_strand_id
1 'polypeptide(L)'
;MNPTKWGDRLQEIQAAEKQVEKYIQYDQKTQILHNLRQARETGSSLLAVVNKHYEYIEQHDQAEERSKFIQLFTPNPTQHNFEAYREYLDKIKTPLETTNSGVRSHPKFKKWQSGEQNLLLLAANPGAGKSVLLKSVLDELEGESDAVCSFFFKLNMGNQHKANIALCKILSELFRAREDLIAGVQDMVKTIDTEDMRFNISRLCEILKQATATVAPGSVTVLLDALDEVDTDQLEALLDQIRHFSDSPVRFLFTSRPIQRVLENFPQSELVLNVNEDTSCSESLSADIAKVAEDQLQHFFQEKKIRDKSLQSKLRDQVQDRVYANRTYLFVGLLYDYLNRQTPRIQLRSWLKVFQSLPSTAFETYRAFLDRIDEEDRPVVKTMLQILLAAQRPLTVTEMNIALEIKDSEEITSTEDLYVQDSKEYEALIHETCHFFLVIYDNRVHFIHQTVEDYLRPRQADDKRPDWLVEDLTDVKCHQTLMDICTRYISSPLLEGPAIDSLEDFLDAPMFTQAEYYHQYAMDPPGIKDYAVRQWLVHLDAIRQGENKEWSEVLDQVRQEYGQEFLAKAELAFCCSSLPAVKEIEVYRRTPVFSSPNRDDALSCLIPSLGLQYLRTGLHQGLTYAIELGQEVQLSGCSQDDSRRAQRLIDLSRTYVMRGLIDRRKEDIECSLDLSEQAIRITSPDHVNRSRALEARAAALGQGFILRFWGEEKINQAIEDIEMALNPVEHTITEQDSKYFSHTRAVILGNRYQSPNKHVGDLDEAIKSAQRAVDMISDMNPLRVVALRSLAILLGLHASETREKDHIARAIAIDRQALGKDRSQDSSLDRAGMLNVFARHLKLQYETSDTKDPAVLEEALHAARSSARLAQKTHVSYKYYHSAYQALRQLAKSEGLSLKDYPGDSESDSTI
;
A
#
# COMPACT_ATOMS: atom_id res chain seq x y z
N MET A 1 59.88 -4.62 41.06
CA MET A 1 58.75 -4.36 40.15
C MET A 1 59.22 -3.39 39.08
N ASN A 2 59.06 -3.72 37.79
CA ASN A 2 59.75 -3.04 36.69
C ASN A 2 58.87 -1.89 36.13
N PRO A 3 59.30 -0.61 36.21
CA PRO A 3 58.48 0.56 35.83
C PRO A 3 58.10 0.62 34.35
N THR A 4 58.90 0.01 33.47
CA THR A 4 58.71 0.01 32.01
C THR A 4 57.44 -0.72 31.57
N LYS A 5 57.02 -1.79 32.26
CA LYS A 5 55.78 -2.52 31.93
C LYS A 5 54.49 -1.73 32.21
N TRP A 6 54.55 -0.68 33.03
CA TRP A 6 53.38 0.16 33.32
C TRP A 6 53.18 1.26 32.29
N GLY A 7 54.26 1.78 31.71
CA GLY A 7 54.18 2.77 30.63
C GLY A 7 53.49 2.20 29.38
N ASP A 8 53.88 1.00 28.97
CA ASP A 8 53.31 0.33 27.79
C ASP A 8 51.83 -0.01 28.00
N ARG A 9 51.47 -0.51 29.19
CA ARG A 9 50.07 -0.80 29.55
C ARG A 9 49.21 0.46 29.63
N LEU A 10 49.76 1.57 30.09
CA LEU A 10 49.03 2.83 30.17
C LEU A 10 48.72 3.38 28.77
N GLN A 11 49.67 3.27 27.84
CA GLN A 11 49.44 3.64 26.44
C GLN A 11 48.40 2.75 25.76
N GLU A 12 48.43 1.43 26.01
CA GLU A 12 47.40 0.50 25.52
C GLU A 12 45.99 0.86 26.06
N ILE A 13 45.89 1.21 27.34
CA ILE A 13 44.63 1.62 27.98
C ILE A 13 44.12 2.93 27.36
N GLN A 14 44.98 3.92 27.20
CA GLN A 14 44.61 5.22 26.63
C GLN A 14 44.23 5.14 25.14
N ALA A 15 44.88 4.26 24.37
CA ALA A 15 44.49 3.99 22.99
C ALA A 15 43.10 3.34 22.91
N ALA A 16 42.83 2.37 23.78
CA ALA A 16 41.53 1.71 23.88
C ALA A 16 40.41 2.67 24.33
N GLU A 17 40.66 3.54 25.32
CA GLU A 17 39.68 4.55 25.78
C GLU A 17 39.30 5.52 24.66
N LYS A 18 40.29 6.01 23.90
CA LYS A 18 40.06 6.96 22.80
C LYS A 18 39.32 6.33 21.62
N GLN A 19 39.49 5.02 21.39
CA GLN A 19 38.74 4.26 20.38
C GLN A 19 37.28 4.03 20.82
N VAL A 20 37.07 3.72 22.12
CA VAL A 20 35.74 3.55 22.70
C VAL A 20 34.95 4.86 22.65
N GLU A 21 35.55 6.00 23.02
CA GLU A 21 34.88 7.32 23.00
C GLU A 21 34.42 7.78 21.60
N LYS A 22 35.10 7.36 20.53
CA LYS A 22 34.81 7.80 19.17
C LYS A 22 33.49 7.24 18.60
N TYR A 23 32.95 6.15 19.15
CA TYR A 23 31.83 5.40 18.56
C TYR A 23 30.65 5.13 19.52
N ILE A 24 30.58 5.83 20.67
CA ILE A 24 29.51 5.59 21.65
C ILE A 24 28.18 6.22 21.18
N GLN A 25 27.28 5.39 20.65
CA GLN A 25 25.83 5.60 20.76
C GLN A 25 25.29 4.88 22.02
N TYR A 26 24.21 5.40 22.59
CA TYR A 26 23.78 5.20 23.98
C TYR A 26 23.47 3.74 24.40
N ASP A 27 23.29 2.80 23.46
CA ASP A 27 22.69 1.48 23.71
C ASP A 27 23.71 0.35 24.01
N GLN A 28 24.97 0.46 23.56
CA GLN A 28 25.95 -0.66 23.65
C GLN A 28 26.96 -0.54 24.82
N LYS A 29 26.85 0.52 25.63
CA LYS A 29 27.77 0.85 26.74
C LYS A 29 27.87 -0.26 27.79
N THR A 30 26.77 -0.97 28.07
CA THR A 30 26.68 -1.93 29.17
C THR A 30 27.39 -3.26 28.86
N GLN A 31 27.31 -3.74 27.61
CA GLN A 31 27.92 -5.00 27.17
C GLN A 31 29.45 -4.88 27.10
N ILE A 32 29.96 -3.76 26.58
CA ILE A 32 31.40 -3.45 26.51
C ILE A 32 31.99 -3.39 27.93
N LEU A 33 31.33 -2.69 28.85
CA LEU A 33 31.77 -2.58 30.23
C LEU A 33 31.74 -3.93 30.97
N HIS A 34 30.79 -4.82 30.66
CA HIS A 34 30.72 -6.18 31.22
C HIS A 34 31.86 -7.06 30.72
N ASN A 35 32.12 -7.09 29.41
CA ASN A 35 33.20 -7.87 28.81
C ASN A 35 34.59 -7.38 29.23
N LEU A 36 34.77 -6.07 29.39
CA LEU A 36 36.01 -5.49 29.92
C LEU A 36 36.26 -5.86 31.40
N ARG A 37 35.21 -5.97 32.22
CA ARG A 37 35.32 -6.49 33.59
C ARG A 37 35.70 -7.97 33.61
N GLN A 38 35.07 -8.79 32.78
CA GLN A 38 35.37 -10.21 32.68
C GLN A 38 36.79 -10.49 32.14
N ALA A 39 37.27 -9.69 31.18
CA ALA A 39 38.63 -9.76 30.67
C ALA A 39 39.67 -9.40 31.75
N ARG A 40 39.35 -8.42 32.59
CA ARG A 40 40.17 -8.02 33.75
C ARG A 40 40.23 -9.10 34.82
N GLU A 41 39.15 -9.85 35.02
CA GLU A 41 39.09 -10.97 35.98
C GLU A 41 39.82 -12.24 35.47
N THR A 42 39.80 -12.48 34.16
CA THR A 42 40.41 -13.66 33.53
C THR A 42 41.87 -13.48 33.10
N GLY A 43 42.43 -12.27 33.21
CA GLY A 43 43.80 -11.96 32.78
C GLY A 43 43.99 -11.94 31.25
N SER A 44 42.88 -11.88 30.50
CA SER A 44 42.85 -11.82 29.04
C SER A 44 43.36 -10.47 28.53
N SER A 45 43.98 -10.43 27.34
CA SER A 45 44.43 -9.16 26.74
C SER A 45 43.22 -8.26 26.48
N LEU A 46 43.14 -7.14 27.20
CA LEU A 46 42.11 -6.11 27.03
C LEU A 46 42.07 -5.60 25.58
N LEU A 47 43.24 -5.47 24.94
CA LEU A 47 43.36 -5.03 23.56
C LEU A 47 42.74 -6.04 22.58
N ALA A 48 42.90 -7.35 22.82
CA ALA A 48 42.32 -8.39 21.98
C ALA A 48 40.79 -8.47 22.12
N VAL A 49 40.27 -8.25 23.34
CA VAL A 49 38.83 -8.18 23.60
C VAL A 49 38.21 -6.94 22.93
N VAL A 50 38.88 -5.79 23.01
CA VAL A 50 38.46 -4.55 22.35
C VAL A 50 38.50 -4.70 20.82
N ASN A 51 39.57 -5.27 20.25
CA ASN A 51 39.67 -5.47 18.80
C ASN A 51 38.60 -6.45 18.27
N LYS A 52 38.34 -7.55 18.98
CA LYS A 52 37.27 -8.48 18.59
C LYS A 52 35.88 -7.85 18.67
N HIS A 53 35.67 -6.94 19.62
CA HIS A 53 34.42 -6.19 19.71
C HIS A 53 34.34 -5.09 18.65
N TYR A 54 35.46 -4.46 18.30
CA TYR A 54 35.58 -3.51 17.20
C TYR A 54 35.23 -4.18 15.86
N GLU A 55 35.79 -5.35 15.57
CA GLU A 55 35.46 -6.13 14.37
C GLU A 55 33.97 -6.51 14.33
N TYR A 56 33.40 -6.88 15.48
CA TYR A 56 31.97 -7.18 15.60
C TYR A 56 31.09 -5.93 15.35
N ILE A 57 31.45 -4.77 15.91
CA ILE A 57 30.72 -3.51 15.72
C ILE A 57 30.82 -3.06 14.25
N GLU A 58 32.01 -3.12 13.66
CA GLU A 58 32.21 -2.74 12.26
C GLU A 58 31.42 -3.64 11.31
N GLN A 59 31.40 -4.96 11.57
CA GLN A 59 30.57 -5.91 10.81
C GLN A 59 29.07 -5.65 11.00
N HIS A 60 28.64 -5.35 12.21
CA HIS A 60 27.24 -5.06 12.52
C HIS A 60 26.79 -3.73 11.91
N ASP A 61 27.59 -2.68 11.98
CA ASP A 61 27.31 -1.38 11.37
C ASP A 61 27.24 -1.51 9.84
N GLN A 62 28.17 -2.26 9.24
CA GLN A 62 28.11 -2.57 7.81
C GLN A 62 26.87 -3.38 7.44
N ALA A 63 26.50 -4.40 8.23
CA ALA A 63 25.28 -5.18 8.01
C ALA A 63 24.01 -4.31 8.14
N GLU A 64 23.99 -3.39 9.11
CA GLU A 64 22.87 -2.48 9.31
C GLU A 64 22.76 -1.46 8.16
N GLU A 65 23.88 -0.91 7.67
CA GLU A 65 23.90 -0.05 6.49
C GLU A 65 23.47 -0.79 5.22
N ARG A 66 23.90 -2.03 5.03
CA ARG A 66 23.46 -2.90 3.93
C ARG A 66 21.96 -3.17 4.02
N SER A 67 21.45 -3.51 5.20
CA SER A 67 20.02 -3.72 5.39
C SER A 67 19.21 -2.45 5.11
N LYS A 68 19.65 -1.28 5.59
CA LYS A 68 19.04 0.01 5.27
C LYS A 68 19.03 0.25 3.75
N PHE A 69 20.11 -0.07 3.07
CA PHE A 69 20.22 0.08 1.61
C PHE A 69 19.23 -0.81 0.87
N ILE A 70 19.16 -2.11 1.21
CA ILE A 70 18.22 -3.06 0.60
C ILE A 70 16.76 -2.66 0.87
N GLN A 71 16.47 -2.08 2.03
CA GLN A 71 15.13 -1.56 2.37
C GLN A 71 14.68 -0.41 1.46
N LEU A 72 15.60 0.36 0.86
CA LEU A 72 15.25 1.38 -0.12
C LEU A 72 14.52 0.79 -1.33
N PHE A 73 14.85 -0.44 -1.72
CA PHE A 73 14.25 -1.13 -2.87
C PHE A 73 13.15 -2.11 -2.48
N THR A 74 12.92 -2.36 -1.19
CA THR A 74 11.90 -3.34 -0.77
C THR A 74 10.52 -2.71 -0.95
N PRO A 75 9.64 -3.26 -1.82
CA PRO A 75 8.33 -2.66 -2.04
C PRO A 75 7.49 -2.70 -0.76
N ASN A 76 6.70 -1.65 -0.54
CA ASN A 76 5.89 -1.54 0.67
C ASN A 76 4.84 -2.68 0.72
N PRO A 77 4.73 -3.46 1.81
CA PRO A 77 3.69 -4.49 1.93
C PRO A 77 2.26 -3.95 1.77
N THR A 78 2.02 -2.66 2.08
CA THR A 78 0.73 -2.02 1.84
C THR A 78 0.46 -1.74 0.36
N GLN A 79 1.51 -1.66 -0.46
CA GLN A 79 1.42 -1.51 -1.91
C GLN A 79 1.31 -2.86 -2.60
N HIS A 80 1.92 -3.94 -2.11
CA HIS A 80 1.75 -5.25 -2.71
C HIS A 80 1.79 -6.36 -1.66
N ASN A 81 0.72 -7.15 -1.59
CA ASN A 81 0.63 -8.29 -0.69
C ASN A 81 1.51 -9.43 -1.21
N PHE A 82 2.75 -9.49 -0.72
CA PHE A 82 3.72 -10.51 -1.10
C PHE A 82 3.35 -11.91 -0.62
N GLU A 83 2.54 -12.04 0.43
CA GLU A 83 2.05 -13.35 0.87
C GLU A 83 1.06 -13.90 -0.17
N ALA A 84 0.07 -13.09 -0.55
CA ALA A 84 -0.85 -13.43 -1.62
C ALA A 84 -0.11 -13.70 -2.95
N TYR A 85 0.91 -12.90 -3.28
CA TYR A 85 1.74 -13.13 -4.47
C TYR A 85 2.43 -14.50 -4.44
N ARG A 86 2.94 -14.94 -3.28
CA ARG A 86 3.50 -16.30 -3.14
C ARG A 86 2.42 -17.35 -3.32
N GLU A 87 1.24 -17.18 -2.74
CA GLU A 87 0.12 -18.11 -2.98
C GLU A 87 -0.27 -18.20 -4.45
N TYR A 88 -0.24 -17.08 -5.18
CA TYR A 88 -0.43 -17.07 -6.64
C TYR A 88 0.65 -17.90 -7.34
N LEU A 89 1.93 -17.70 -7.00
CA LEU A 89 3.02 -18.50 -7.56
C LEU A 89 2.84 -19.98 -7.25
N ASP A 90 2.46 -20.34 -6.03
CA ASP A 90 2.23 -21.73 -5.62
C ASP A 90 1.07 -22.39 -6.38
N LYS A 91 0.04 -21.62 -6.75
CA LYS A 91 -1.08 -22.07 -7.57
C LYS A 91 -0.71 -22.32 -9.04
N ILE A 92 0.40 -21.78 -9.54
CA ILE A 92 0.87 -22.08 -10.91
C ILE A 92 1.24 -23.56 -10.98
N LYS A 93 0.53 -24.29 -11.84
CA LYS A 93 0.69 -25.73 -12.05
C LYS A 93 2.12 -26.08 -12.47
N THR A 94 2.61 -27.23 -12.02
CA THR A 94 3.85 -27.83 -12.51
C THR A 94 3.62 -28.46 -13.90
N PRO A 95 4.61 -28.38 -14.81
CA PRO A 95 4.50 -29.06 -16.09
C PRO A 95 4.44 -30.59 -15.91
N LEU A 96 3.65 -31.26 -16.75
CA LEU A 96 3.65 -32.72 -16.83
C LEU A 96 5.03 -33.19 -17.36
N GLU A 97 5.52 -34.34 -16.89
CA GLU A 97 6.81 -34.88 -17.35
C GLU A 97 6.88 -34.90 -18.89
N THR A 98 8.01 -34.46 -19.45
CA THR A 98 8.34 -34.34 -20.90
C THR A 98 7.64 -33.22 -21.69
N THR A 99 6.75 -32.43 -21.09
CA THR A 99 6.19 -31.26 -21.79
C THR A 99 7.19 -30.09 -21.83
N ASN A 100 6.93 -29.09 -22.68
CA ASN A 100 7.79 -27.93 -22.95
C ASN A 100 9.12 -28.25 -23.64
N SER A 101 9.31 -29.51 -24.07
CA SER A 101 10.56 -29.97 -24.69
C SER A 101 10.87 -29.26 -26.01
N GLY A 102 9.86 -28.89 -26.80
CA GLY A 102 10.04 -28.13 -28.04
C GLY A 102 10.71 -26.77 -27.80
N VAL A 103 10.21 -25.98 -26.85
CA VAL A 103 10.80 -24.68 -26.52
C VAL A 103 12.19 -24.86 -25.91
N ARG A 104 12.36 -25.80 -24.97
CA ARG A 104 13.64 -26.06 -24.30
C ARG A 104 14.73 -26.58 -25.24
N SER A 105 14.36 -27.33 -26.26
CA SER A 105 15.31 -27.85 -27.26
C SER A 105 15.64 -26.84 -28.36
N HIS A 106 14.85 -25.77 -28.49
CA HIS A 106 14.98 -24.77 -29.54
C HIS A 106 16.33 -24.03 -29.47
N PRO A 107 17.01 -23.77 -30.61
CA PRO A 107 18.32 -23.11 -30.63
C PRO A 107 18.34 -21.77 -29.90
N LYS A 108 17.34 -20.90 -30.09
CA LYS A 108 17.25 -19.60 -29.40
C LYS A 108 17.19 -19.73 -27.88
N PHE A 109 16.43 -20.72 -27.37
CA PHE A 109 16.35 -20.97 -25.93
C PHE A 109 17.68 -21.49 -25.39
N LYS A 110 18.34 -22.41 -26.11
CA LYS A 110 19.65 -22.93 -25.72
C LYS A 110 20.74 -21.87 -25.73
N LYS A 111 20.75 -20.96 -26.70
CA LYS A 111 21.69 -19.82 -26.74
C LYS A 111 21.53 -18.91 -25.53
N TRP A 112 20.28 -18.63 -25.15
CA TRP A 112 19.99 -17.90 -23.93
C TRP A 112 20.44 -18.67 -22.68
N GLN A 113 20.11 -19.96 -22.59
CA GLN A 113 20.49 -20.81 -21.46
C GLN A 113 22.01 -20.94 -21.30
N SER A 114 22.77 -20.98 -22.40
CA SER A 114 24.24 -21.04 -22.38
C SER A 114 24.91 -19.69 -22.12
N GLY A 115 24.15 -18.58 -22.10
CA GLY A 115 24.69 -17.22 -21.97
C GLY A 115 25.37 -16.69 -23.24
N GLU A 116 25.14 -17.30 -24.41
CA GLU A 116 25.54 -16.72 -25.71
C GLU A 116 24.70 -15.47 -26.02
N GLN A 117 23.46 -15.46 -25.52
CA GLN A 117 22.50 -14.40 -25.73
C GLN A 117 21.89 -13.98 -24.38
N ASN A 118 21.97 -12.70 -24.06
CA ASN A 118 21.56 -12.20 -22.75
C ASN A 118 20.07 -11.86 -22.68
N LEU A 119 19.35 -11.84 -23.79
CA LEU A 119 17.97 -11.40 -23.80
C LEU A 119 17.12 -12.29 -24.72
N LEU A 120 16.01 -12.80 -24.20
CA LEU A 120 15.07 -13.62 -24.94
C LEU A 120 13.63 -13.23 -24.59
N LEU A 121 12.81 -12.96 -25.60
CA LEU A 121 11.37 -12.82 -25.49
C LEU A 121 10.69 -14.10 -26.00
N LEU A 122 9.97 -14.79 -25.12
CA LEU A 122 9.09 -15.89 -25.46
C LEU A 122 7.66 -15.37 -25.69
N ALA A 123 7.26 -15.29 -26.95
CA ALA A 123 5.91 -14.88 -27.33
C ALA A 123 5.04 -16.11 -27.60
N ALA A 124 3.88 -16.18 -26.94
CA ALA A 124 2.90 -17.22 -27.23
C ALA A 124 1.48 -16.75 -26.91
N ASN A 125 0.48 -17.35 -27.56
CA ASN A 125 -0.93 -17.06 -27.35
C ASN A 125 -1.37 -17.26 -25.88
N PRO A 126 -2.47 -16.60 -25.45
CA PRO A 126 -3.05 -16.84 -24.12
C PRO A 126 -3.33 -18.33 -23.88
N GLY A 127 -3.08 -18.81 -22.66
CA GLY A 127 -3.29 -20.21 -22.31
C GLY A 127 -2.31 -21.22 -22.91
N ALA A 128 -1.20 -20.78 -23.54
CA ALA A 128 -0.16 -21.66 -24.07
C ALA A 128 0.85 -22.18 -23.02
N GLY A 129 0.67 -21.85 -21.73
CA GLY A 129 1.52 -22.36 -20.64
C GLY A 129 2.81 -21.58 -20.38
N LYS A 130 2.90 -20.31 -20.81
CA LYS A 130 4.09 -19.44 -20.61
C LYS A 130 4.53 -19.36 -19.15
N SER A 131 3.60 -19.07 -18.23
CA SER A 131 3.88 -18.96 -16.79
C SER A 131 4.32 -20.29 -16.18
N VAL A 132 3.75 -21.41 -16.65
CA VAL A 132 4.14 -22.77 -16.23
C VAL A 132 5.57 -23.08 -16.68
N LEU A 133 5.93 -22.72 -17.92
CA LEU A 133 7.29 -22.87 -18.43
C LEU A 133 8.27 -21.97 -17.66
N LEU A 134 7.95 -20.69 -17.44
CA LEU A 134 8.86 -19.78 -16.76
C LEU A 134 9.08 -20.18 -15.29
N LYS A 135 8.04 -20.63 -14.59
CA LYS A 135 8.17 -21.18 -13.23
C LYS A 135 9.05 -22.43 -13.22
N SER A 136 8.87 -23.35 -14.17
CA SER A 136 9.74 -24.52 -14.29
C SER A 136 11.20 -24.16 -14.57
N VAL A 137 11.46 -23.07 -15.30
CA VAL A 137 12.82 -22.56 -15.51
C VAL A 137 13.37 -21.91 -14.24
N LEU A 138 12.55 -21.19 -13.49
CA LEU A 138 12.91 -20.62 -12.19
C LEU A 138 13.34 -21.73 -11.22
N ASP A 139 12.50 -22.75 -11.03
CA ASP A 139 12.75 -23.87 -10.11
C ASP A 139 14.05 -24.64 -10.45
N GLU A 140 14.44 -24.70 -11.73
CA GLU A 140 15.68 -25.33 -12.18
C GLU A 140 16.93 -24.45 -11.97
N LEU A 141 16.78 -23.14 -12.17
CA LEU A 141 17.90 -22.19 -12.01
C LEU A 141 18.18 -21.88 -10.54
N GLU A 142 17.21 -22.10 -9.65
CA GLU A 142 17.37 -22.04 -8.20
C GLU A 142 18.36 -23.11 -7.71
N GLY A 143 19.65 -22.76 -7.72
CA GLY A 143 20.77 -23.63 -7.32
C GLY A 143 21.95 -23.65 -8.30
N GLU A 144 21.76 -23.19 -9.55
CA GLU A 144 22.82 -23.17 -10.58
C GLU A 144 23.46 -21.79 -10.81
N SER A 145 22.71 -20.70 -10.58
CA SER A 145 23.20 -19.32 -10.77
C SER A 145 23.42 -18.60 -9.43
N ASP A 146 24.34 -17.62 -9.39
CA ASP A 146 24.65 -16.86 -8.17
C ASP A 146 23.47 -15.97 -7.71
N ALA A 147 22.70 -15.42 -8.65
CA ALA A 147 21.47 -14.68 -8.36
C ALA A 147 20.40 -14.89 -9.45
N VAL A 148 19.23 -15.37 -9.04
CA VAL A 148 18.04 -15.50 -9.90
C VAL A 148 16.91 -14.67 -9.27
N CYS A 149 16.42 -13.68 -10.02
CA CYS A 149 15.30 -12.85 -9.61
C CYS A 149 14.12 -13.09 -10.55
N SER A 150 12.89 -13.07 -10.02
CA SER A 150 11.70 -13.26 -10.85
C SER A 150 10.53 -12.38 -10.45
N PHE A 151 9.70 -12.02 -11.43
CA PHE A 151 8.41 -11.38 -11.19
C PHE A 151 7.38 -11.84 -12.21
N PHE A 152 6.18 -12.16 -11.74
CA PHE A 152 5.08 -12.61 -12.59
C PHE A 152 4.00 -11.54 -12.59
N PHE A 153 3.80 -10.86 -13.72
CA PHE A 153 2.81 -9.79 -13.82
C PHE A 153 1.39 -10.34 -13.84
N LYS A 154 0.45 -9.58 -13.26
CA LYS A 154 -0.97 -9.91 -13.32
C LYS A 154 -1.85 -8.65 -13.32
N LEU A 155 -2.57 -8.41 -14.42
CA LEU A 155 -3.33 -7.16 -14.63
C LEU A 155 -4.40 -6.98 -13.54
N ASN A 156 -5.10 -8.07 -13.25
CA ASN A 156 -6.22 -8.08 -12.34
C ASN A 156 -5.82 -8.45 -10.91
N MET A 157 -4.56 -8.43 -10.45
CA MET A 157 -4.24 -8.79 -9.05
C MET A 157 -3.48 -7.69 -8.31
N GLY A 158 -4.17 -6.92 -7.45
CA GLY A 158 -3.55 -5.87 -6.64
C GLY A 158 -2.70 -4.91 -7.48
N ASN A 159 -1.46 -4.62 -7.04
CA ASN A 159 -0.48 -3.85 -7.81
C ASN A 159 0.53 -4.74 -8.59
N GLN A 160 0.19 -6.01 -8.86
CA GLN A 160 1.06 -6.96 -9.58
C GLN A 160 1.25 -6.61 -11.05
N HIS A 161 0.56 -5.61 -11.57
CA HIS A 161 0.74 -5.05 -12.93
C HIS A 161 1.74 -3.90 -13.00
N LYS A 162 2.31 -3.46 -11.87
CA LYS A 162 3.20 -2.30 -11.82
C LYS A 162 4.67 -2.70 -12.01
N ALA A 163 5.31 -2.19 -13.08
CA ALA A 163 6.70 -2.46 -13.40
C ALA A 163 7.67 -1.91 -12.34
N ASN A 164 7.38 -0.76 -11.74
CA ASN A 164 8.22 -0.17 -10.72
C ASN A 164 8.30 -1.06 -9.44
N ILE A 165 7.20 -1.72 -9.07
CA ILE A 165 7.16 -2.71 -7.97
C ILE A 165 8.01 -3.94 -8.33
N ALA A 166 7.87 -4.44 -9.56
CA ALA A 166 8.66 -5.58 -10.04
C ALA A 166 10.16 -5.29 -9.99
N LEU A 167 10.59 -4.12 -10.48
CA LEU A 167 11.99 -3.70 -10.48
C LEU A 167 12.53 -3.48 -9.05
N CYS A 168 11.74 -2.87 -8.17
CA CYS A 168 12.08 -2.73 -6.75
C CYS A 168 12.28 -4.11 -6.10
N LYS A 169 11.35 -5.06 -6.30
CA LYS A 169 11.51 -6.45 -5.83
C LYS A 169 12.79 -7.09 -6.38
N ILE A 170 13.02 -7.01 -7.70
CA ILE A 170 14.20 -7.58 -8.36
C ILE A 170 15.50 -7.02 -7.78
N LEU A 171 15.60 -5.70 -7.61
CA LEU A 171 16.78 -5.07 -7.01
C LEU A 171 16.96 -5.49 -5.55
N SER A 172 15.87 -5.57 -4.79
CA SER A 172 15.92 -6.01 -3.40
C SER A 172 16.39 -7.47 -3.27
N GLU A 173 15.98 -8.35 -4.19
CA GLU A 173 16.40 -9.75 -4.23
C GLU A 173 17.84 -9.89 -4.71
N LEU A 174 18.21 -9.12 -5.74
CA LEU A 174 19.55 -9.08 -6.28
C LEU A 174 20.56 -8.67 -5.21
N PHE A 175 20.32 -7.60 -4.47
CA PHE A 175 21.23 -7.12 -3.42
C PHE A 175 21.27 -8.03 -2.19
N ARG A 176 20.22 -8.83 -1.95
CA ARG A 176 20.24 -9.89 -0.92
C ARG A 176 21.07 -11.09 -1.36
N ALA A 177 20.97 -11.49 -2.63
CA ALA A 177 21.74 -12.60 -3.19
C ALA A 177 23.22 -12.24 -3.40
N ARG A 178 23.48 -10.99 -3.81
CA ARG A 178 24.80 -10.48 -4.20
C ARG A 178 25.08 -9.12 -3.55
N GLU A 179 25.47 -9.17 -2.28
CA GLU A 179 25.79 -7.98 -1.48
C GLU A 179 26.96 -7.16 -2.05
N ASP A 180 27.88 -7.81 -2.78
CA ASP A 180 29.03 -7.18 -3.42
C ASP A 180 28.64 -6.08 -4.43
N LEU A 181 27.43 -6.16 -4.99
CA LEU A 181 26.94 -5.19 -5.98
C LEU A 181 26.52 -3.86 -5.36
N ILE A 182 26.28 -3.81 -4.04
CA ILE A 182 25.82 -2.59 -3.35
C ILE A 182 26.86 -1.47 -3.46
N ALA A 183 28.14 -1.81 -3.29
CA ALA A 183 29.24 -0.83 -3.29
C ALA A 183 29.32 -0.03 -4.59
N GLY A 184 28.93 -0.62 -5.73
CA GLY A 184 28.97 0.03 -7.04
C GLY A 184 27.90 1.12 -7.25
N VAL A 185 26.81 1.09 -6.47
CA VAL A 185 25.65 1.99 -6.66
C VAL A 185 25.32 2.82 -5.42
N GLN A 186 25.97 2.54 -4.28
CA GLN A 186 25.64 3.16 -3.00
C GLN A 186 25.67 4.69 -3.03
N ASP A 187 26.69 5.28 -3.66
CA ASP A 187 26.83 6.74 -3.75
C ASP A 187 25.80 7.38 -4.68
N MET A 188 25.49 6.73 -5.80
CA MET A 188 24.44 7.19 -6.70
C MET A 188 23.08 7.20 -5.98
N VAL A 189 22.75 6.12 -5.28
CA VAL A 189 21.47 5.95 -4.59
C VAL A 189 21.28 6.95 -3.44
N LYS A 190 22.35 7.28 -2.69
CA LYS A 190 22.30 8.27 -1.60
C LYS A 190 21.91 9.69 -2.05
N THR A 191 22.11 10.01 -3.33
CA THR A 191 21.82 11.35 -3.88
C THR A 191 20.40 11.50 -4.43
N ILE A 192 19.66 10.39 -4.54
CA ILE A 192 18.31 10.37 -5.13
C ILE A 192 17.29 10.33 -4.00
N ASP A 193 16.18 11.05 -4.17
CA ASP A 193 15.02 10.87 -3.32
C ASP A 193 14.48 9.43 -3.44
N THR A 194 14.16 8.80 -2.31
CA THR A 194 13.80 7.37 -2.29
C THR A 194 12.48 7.11 -2.99
N GLU A 195 11.52 8.03 -2.89
CA GLU A 195 10.22 7.86 -3.52
C GLU A 195 10.32 8.18 -5.02
N ASP A 196 11.03 9.25 -5.41
CA ASP A 196 11.34 9.51 -6.82
C ASP A 196 11.98 8.28 -7.50
N MET A 197 12.96 7.66 -6.84
CA MET A 197 13.58 6.42 -7.32
C MET A 197 12.58 5.27 -7.48
N ARG A 198 11.73 5.02 -6.46
CA ARG A 198 10.78 3.89 -6.43
C ARG A 198 9.68 3.98 -7.49
N PHE A 199 9.31 5.19 -7.91
CA PHE A 199 8.29 5.39 -8.93
C PHE A 199 8.85 5.63 -10.33
N ASN A 200 10.17 5.77 -10.45
CA ASN A 200 10.84 6.02 -11.71
C ASN A 200 11.51 4.76 -12.29
N ILE A 201 10.85 4.16 -13.28
CA ILE A 201 11.32 2.93 -13.97
C ILE A 201 12.70 3.11 -14.59
N SER A 202 12.95 4.26 -15.24
CA SER A 202 14.24 4.56 -15.84
C SER A 202 15.36 4.57 -14.80
N ARG A 203 15.11 5.17 -13.63
CA ARG A 203 16.09 5.24 -12.55
C ARG A 203 16.39 3.86 -11.95
N LEU A 204 15.37 3.03 -11.72
CA LEU A 204 15.56 1.66 -11.26
C LEU A 204 16.35 0.81 -12.26
N CYS A 205 16.10 1.00 -13.56
CA CYS A 205 16.86 0.32 -14.61
C CYS A 205 18.31 0.80 -14.69
N GLU A 206 18.58 2.10 -14.51
CA GLU A 206 19.94 2.63 -14.40
C GLU A 206 20.70 2.02 -13.23
N ILE A 207 20.05 1.91 -12.06
CA ILE A 207 20.63 1.26 -10.87
C ILE A 207 20.95 -0.20 -11.17
N LEU A 208 20.03 -0.95 -11.78
CA LEU A 208 20.27 -2.34 -12.17
C LEU A 208 21.45 -2.46 -13.14
N LYS A 209 21.52 -1.62 -14.17
CA LYS A 209 22.62 -1.60 -15.15
C LYS A 209 23.96 -1.32 -14.47
N GLN A 210 24.04 -0.32 -13.59
CA GLN A 210 25.28 0.05 -12.93
C GLN A 210 25.73 -1.02 -11.92
N ALA A 211 24.80 -1.52 -11.11
CA ALA A 211 25.08 -2.59 -10.14
C ALA A 211 25.64 -3.84 -10.82
N THR A 212 25.16 -4.16 -12.02
CA THR A 212 25.53 -5.37 -12.75
C THR A 212 26.61 -5.16 -13.82
N ALA A 213 27.16 -3.95 -13.98
CA ALA A 213 28.06 -3.64 -15.10
C ALA A 213 29.35 -4.49 -15.13
N THR A 214 29.79 -5.02 -13.99
CA THR A 214 31.06 -5.74 -13.84
C THR A 214 30.90 -7.22 -13.53
N VAL A 215 29.66 -7.74 -13.51
CA VAL A 215 29.42 -9.15 -13.17
C VAL A 215 29.77 -10.07 -14.33
N ALA A 216 30.15 -11.31 -14.01
CA ALA A 216 30.39 -12.32 -15.02
C ALA A 216 29.09 -12.63 -15.80
N PRO A 217 29.14 -12.82 -17.13
CA PRO A 217 27.97 -13.19 -17.92
C PRO A 217 27.26 -14.42 -17.34
N GLY A 218 25.95 -14.32 -17.17
CA GLY A 218 25.12 -15.41 -16.65
C GLY A 218 25.06 -15.55 -15.12
N SER A 219 25.88 -14.80 -14.36
CA SER A 219 25.83 -14.81 -12.88
C SER A 219 24.55 -14.21 -12.30
N VAL A 220 23.90 -13.32 -13.05
CA VAL A 220 22.61 -12.72 -12.70
C VAL A 220 21.58 -13.04 -13.79
N THR A 221 20.46 -13.63 -13.39
CA THR A 221 19.35 -13.96 -14.29
C THR A 221 18.06 -13.34 -13.77
N VAL A 222 17.31 -12.67 -14.65
CA VAL A 222 16.04 -12.02 -14.34
C VAL A 222 14.94 -12.60 -15.23
N LEU A 223 13.89 -13.13 -14.60
CA LEU A 223 12.75 -13.76 -15.26
C LEU A 223 11.50 -12.90 -15.07
N LEU A 224 10.88 -12.44 -16.16
CA LEU A 224 9.66 -11.64 -16.11
C LEU A 224 8.53 -12.31 -16.90
N ASP A 225 7.46 -12.72 -16.21
CA ASP A 225 6.30 -13.34 -16.85
C ASP A 225 5.23 -12.32 -17.21
N ALA A 226 4.63 -12.46 -18.39
CA ALA A 226 3.45 -11.75 -18.85
C ALA A 226 3.63 -10.21 -18.94
N LEU A 227 4.65 -9.74 -19.68
CA LEU A 227 4.86 -8.30 -19.94
C LEU A 227 3.62 -7.57 -20.50
N ASP A 228 2.72 -8.29 -21.18
CA ASP A 228 1.48 -7.73 -21.70
C ASP A 228 0.44 -7.39 -20.61
N GLU A 229 0.64 -7.84 -19.37
CA GLU A 229 -0.20 -7.55 -18.21
C GLU A 229 0.33 -6.37 -17.37
N VAL A 230 1.38 -5.67 -17.83
CA VAL A 230 1.90 -4.44 -17.21
C VAL A 230 1.01 -3.24 -17.58
N ASP A 231 0.86 -2.30 -16.65
CA ASP A 231 0.22 -1.00 -16.91
C ASP A 231 0.76 -0.35 -18.19
N THR A 232 -0.11 0.16 -19.05
CA THR A 232 0.28 0.70 -20.36
C THR A 232 1.39 1.76 -20.25
N ASP A 233 1.24 2.75 -19.37
CA ASP A 233 2.21 3.84 -19.20
C ASP A 233 3.58 3.32 -18.70
N GLN A 234 3.56 2.34 -17.80
CA GLN A 234 4.78 1.75 -17.23
C GLN A 234 5.45 0.76 -18.20
N LEU A 235 4.67 0.07 -19.01
CA LEU A 235 5.16 -0.86 -20.02
C LEU A 235 6.01 -0.14 -21.06
N GLU A 236 5.57 1.03 -21.54
CA GLU A 236 6.35 1.85 -22.48
C GLU A 236 7.70 2.25 -21.89
N ALA A 237 7.70 2.81 -20.68
CA ALA A 237 8.93 3.17 -19.97
C ALA A 237 9.87 1.96 -19.75
N LEU A 238 9.32 0.79 -19.43
CA LEU A 238 10.12 -0.43 -19.25
C LEU A 238 10.72 -0.92 -20.57
N LEU A 239 9.93 -0.95 -21.64
CA LEU A 239 10.38 -1.42 -22.96
C LEU A 239 11.49 -0.54 -23.54
N ASP A 240 11.40 0.78 -23.35
CA ASP A 240 12.48 1.72 -23.73
C ASP A 240 13.79 1.37 -23.02
N GLN A 241 13.72 0.97 -21.74
CA GLN A 241 14.90 0.59 -20.97
C GLN A 241 15.47 -0.78 -21.36
N ILE A 242 14.62 -1.75 -21.70
CA ILE A 242 14.99 -3.14 -22.06
C ILE A 242 15.97 -3.17 -23.24
N ARG A 243 15.80 -2.30 -24.24
CA ARG A 243 16.67 -2.22 -25.43
C ARG A 243 18.16 -2.07 -25.07
N HIS A 244 18.44 -1.33 -24.01
CA HIS A 244 19.79 -1.05 -23.51
C HIS A 244 20.41 -2.19 -22.68
N PHE A 245 19.65 -3.24 -22.37
CA PHE A 245 20.18 -4.42 -21.68
C PHE A 245 20.72 -5.49 -22.63
N SER A 246 20.60 -5.30 -23.95
CA SER A 246 21.14 -6.24 -24.94
C SER A 246 22.65 -6.49 -24.78
N ASP A 247 23.39 -5.46 -24.39
CA ASP A 247 24.84 -5.51 -24.13
C ASP A 247 25.19 -5.75 -22.65
N SER A 248 24.19 -5.95 -21.79
CA SER A 248 24.39 -6.18 -20.35
C SER A 248 24.80 -7.63 -20.08
N PRO A 249 25.67 -7.91 -19.07
CA PRO A 249 25.99 -9.28 -18.66
C PRO A 249 24.82 -10.02 -17.97
N VAL A 250 23.71 -9.33 -17.70
CA VAL A 250 22.51 -9.90 -17.07
C VAL A 250 21.67 -10.66 -18.09
N ARG A 251 21.27 -11.89 -17.76
CA ARG A 251 20.36 -12.68 -18.59
C ARG A 251 18.90 -12.35 -18.28
N PHE A 252 18.17 -11.88 -19.27
CA PHE A 252 16.74 -11.63 -19.21
C PHE A 252 15.96 -12.65 -20.03
N LEU A 253 14.93 -13.24 -19.41
CA LEU A 253 13.88 -13.97 -20.13
C LEU A 253 12.54 -13.34 -19.83
N PHE A 254 11.90 -12.86 -20.88
CA PHE A 254 10.58 -12.27 -20.84
C PHE A 254 9.56 -13.22 -21.46
N THR A 255 8.35 -13.25 -20.92
CA THR A 255 7.21 -13.88 -21.61
C THR A 255 6.16 -12.83 -21.94
N SER A 256 5.47 -12.99 -23.07
CA SER A 256 4.35 -12.11 -23.44
C SER A 256 3.40 -12.77 -24.44
N ARG A 257 2.20 -12.20 -24.61
CA ARG A 257 1.41 -12.38 -25.84
C ARG A 257 2.14 -11.79 -27.05
N PRO A 258 1.88 -12.27 -28.28
CA PRO A 258 2.45 -11.70 -29.50
C PRO A 258 1.78 -10.37 -29.84
N ILE A 259 1.97 -9.34 -29.00
CA ILE A 259 1.44 -7.99 -29.21
C ILE A 259 2.48 -7.16 -29.96
N GLN A 260 2.06 -6.52 -31.05
CA GLN A 260 2.93 -5.72 -31.91
C GLN A 260 3.80 -4.71 -31.13
N ARG A 261 3.21 -3.94 -30.20
CA ARG A 261 3.95 -2.97 -29.36
C ARG A 261 5.09 -3.59 -28.55
N VAL A 262 4.93 -4.83 -28.06
CA VAL A 262 5.99 -5.53 -27.34
C VAL A 262 7.03 -6.02 -28.34
N LEU A 263 6.60 -6.69 -29.42
CA LEU A 263 7.48 -7.28 -30.41
C LEU A 263 8.39 -6.26 -31.11
N GLU A 264 7.88 -5.07 -31.46
CA GLU A 264 8.64 -4.00 -32.12
C GLU A 264 9.79 -3.44 -31.27
N ASN A 265 9.72 -3.62 -29.95
CA ASN A 265 10.76 -3.22 -29.01
C ASN A 265 11.94 -4.21 -28.93
N PHE A 266 11.84 -5.35 -29.62
CA PHE A 266 12.89 -6.38 -29.72
C PHE A 266 13.39 -6.42 -31.18
N PRO A 267 14.30 -5.51 -31.59
CA PRO A 267 14.60 -5.21 -32.99
C PRO A 267 15.30 -6.34 -33.76
N GLN A 268 15.80 -7.37 -33.07
CA GLN A 268 16.45 -8.52 -33.67
C GLN A 268 15.53 -9.75 -33.60
N SER A 269 15.19 -10.32 -34.75
CA SER A 269 14.37 -11.54 -34.83
C SER A 269 14.97 -12.73 -34.08
N GLU A 270 16.29 -12.72 -33.83
CA GLU A 270 16.99 -13.73 -33.03
C GLU A 270 16.64 -13.65 -31.53
N LEU A 271 16.20 -12.49 -31.03
CA LEU A 271 15.80 -12.26 -29.64
C LEU A 271 14.37 -12.69 -29.34
N VAL A 272 13.56 -12.97 -30.36
CA VAL A 272 12.15 -13.34 -30.21
C VAL A 272 11.93 -14.79 -30.62
N LEU A 273 11.42 -15.59 -29.70
CA LEU A 273 10.87 -16.92 -30.00
C LEU A 273 9.35 -16.84 -29.93
N ASN A 274 8.70 -16.68 -31.10
CA ASN A 274 7.26 -16.77 -31.21
C ASN A 274 6.85 -18.23 -31.41
N VAL A 275 6.34 -18.85 -30.36
CA VAL A 275 5.95 -20.28 -30.32
C VAL A 275 4.85 -20.58 -31.34
N ASN A 276 4.00 -19.60 -31.67
CA ASN A 276 2.89 -19.80 -32.59
C ASN A 276 3.32 -19.74 -34.06
N GLU A 277 4.37 -18.99 -34.38
CA GLU A 277 4.91 -18.85 -35.74
C GLU A 277 6.00 -19.88 -36.05
N ASP A 278 6.75 -20.33 -35.03
CA ASP A 278 7.74 -21.38 -35.19
C ASP A 278 7.08 -22.75 -35.35
N THR A 279 7.28 -23.40 -36.50
CA THR A 279 6.61 -24.66 -36.84
C THR A 279 6.97 -25.78 -35.86
N SER A 280 8.24 -25.90 -35.48
CA SER A 280 8.70 -26.95 -34.58
C SER A 280 8.13 -26.79 -33.17
N CYS A 281 8.13 -25.55 -32.65
CA CYS A 281 7.58 -25.27 -31.32
C CYS A 281 6.06 -25.41 -31.31
N SER A 282 5.36 -24.99 -32.36
CA SER A 282 3.91 -25.10 -32.49
C SER A 282 3.43 -26.56 -32.57
N GLU A 283 4.15 -27.41 -33.30
CA GLU A 283 3.89 -28.86 -33.34
C GLU A 283 4.15 -29.54 -32.00
N SER A 284 5.28 -29.22 -31.35
CA SER A 284 5.59 -29.73 -30.01
C SER A 284 4.54 -29.30 -28.98
N LEU A 285 4.13 -28.02 -29.00
CA LEU A 285 3.09 -27.51 -28.11
C LEU A 285 1.76 -28.26 -28.33
N SER A 286 1.40 -28.53 -29.58
CA SER A 286 0.19 -29.30 -29.91
C SER A 286 0.26 -30.73 -29.37
N ALA A 287 1.43 -31.38 -29.45
CA ALA A 287 1.65 -32.70 -28.89
C ALA A 287 1.59 -32.70 -27.35
N ASP A 288 2.19 -31.70 -26.70
CA ASP A 288 2.16 -31.55 -25.24
C ASP A 288 0.74 -31.32 -24.72
N ILE A 289 -0.04 -30.46 -25.38
CA ILE A 289 -1.44 -30.22 -25.04
C ILE A 289 -2.27 -31.49 -25.23
N ALA A 290 -2.05 -32.25 -26.30
CA ALA A 290 -2.73 -33.53 -26.51
C ALA A 290 -2.40 -34.54 -25.38
N LYS A 291 -1.15 -34.56 -24.91
CA LYS A 291 -0.72 -35.40 -23.78
C LYS A 291 -1.42 -35.00 -22.49
N VAL A 292 -1.48 -33.70 -22.17
CA VAL A 292 -2.18 -33.18 -20.98
C VAL A 292 -3.69 -33.45 -21.08
N ALA A 293 -4.29 -33.28 -22.25
CA ALA A 293 -5.69 -33.59 -22.46
C ALA A 293 -5.97 -35.08 -22.27
N GLU A 294 -5.09 -35.98 -22.72
CA GLU A 294 -5.23 -37.42 -22.52
C GLU A 294 -5.13 -37.82 -21.04
N ASP A 295 -4.18 -37.24 -20.31
CA ASP A 295 -4.03 -37.47 -18.86
C ASP A 295 -5.30 -37.06 -18.10
N GLN A 296 -5.84 -35.87 -18.39
CA GLN A 296 -7.11 -35.43 -17.82
C GLN A 296 -8.29 -36.30 -18.24
N LEU A 297 -8.30 -36.81 -19.49
CA LEU A 297 -9.35 -37.71 -19.96
C LEU A 297 -9.34 -39.03 -19.18
N GLN A 298 -8.14 -39.56 -18.93
CA GLN A 298 -7.95 -40.78 -18.18
C GLN A 298 -8.42 -40.61 -16.73
N HIS A 299 -8.12 -39.48 -16.10
CA HIS A 299 -8.65 -39.14 -14.78
C HIS A 299 -10.19 -39.08 -14.79
N PHE A 300 -10.77 -38.36 -15.76
CA PHE A 300 -12.21 -38.25 -15.94
C PHE A 300 -12.89 -39.63 -16.09
N PHE A 301 -12.31 -40.54 -16.88
CA PHE A 301 -12.85 -41.90 -17.03
C PHE A 301 -12.83 -42.69 -15.71
N GLN A 302 -11.79 -42.50 -14.89
CA GLN A 302 -11.70 -43.14 -13.57
C GLN A 302 -12.79 -42.59 -12.63
N GLU A 303 -12.91 -41.26 -12.54
CA GLU A 303 -13.89 -40.59 -11.67
C GLU A 303 -15.33 -40.94 -12.05
N LYS A 304 -15.67 -40.87 -13.34
CA LYS A 304 -17.01 -41.18 -13.85
C LYS A 304 -17.25 -42.69 -14.05
N LYS A 305 -16.31 -43.55 -13.63
CA LYS A 305 -16.37 -45.02 -13.67
C LYS A 305 -16.66 -45.59 -15.08
N ILE A 306 -16.14 -44.95 -16.13
CA ILE A 306 -16.31 -45.38 -17.52
C ILE A 306 -15.24 -46.44 -17.82
N ARG A 307 -15.60 -47.73 -17.76
CA ARG A 307 -14.65 -48.86 -17.93
C ARG A 307 -14.64 -49.51 -19.31
N ASP A 308 -15.65 -49.24 -20.14
CA ASP A 308 -15.78 -49.83 -21.47
C ASP A 308 -14.73 -49.21 -22.43
N LYS A 309 -13.76 -50.03 -22.85
CA LYS A 309 -12.68 -49.60 -23.75
C LYS A 309 -13.18 -49.12 -25.12
N SER A 310 -14.25 -49.70 -25.65
CA SER A 310 -14.83 -49.27 -26.94
C SER A 310 -15.46 -47.88 -26.81
N LEU A 311 -16.13 -47.63 -25.69
CA LEU A 311 -16.69 -46.31 -25.38
C LEU A 311 -15.57 -45.28 -25.15
N GLN A 312 -14.56 -45.62 -24.33
CA GLN A 312 -13.41 -44.74 -24.09
C GLN A 312 -12.72 -44.31 -25.40
N SER A 313 -12.51 -45.23 -26.34
CA SER A 313 -11.93 -44.93 -27.65
C SER A 313 -12.77 -43.89 -28.41
N LYS A 314 -14.09 -44.07 -28.49
CA LYS A 314 -14.98 -43.13 -29.20
C LYS A 314 -15.04 -41.75 -28.56
N LEU A 315 -14.98 -41.69 -27.23
CA LEU A 315 -14.97 -40.42 -26.49
C LEU A 315 -13.62 -39.70 -26.66
N ARG A 316 -12.52 -40.47 -26.69
CA ARG A 316 -11.17 -39.95 -26.95
C ARG A 316 -11.07 -39.26 -28.31
N ASP A 317 -11.56 -39.91 -29.36
CA ASP A 317 -11.52 -39.35 -30.73
C ASP A 317 -12.23 -37.97 -30.78
N GLN A 318 -13.38 -37.84 -30.11
CA GLN A 318 -14.14 -36.59 -30.07
C GLN A 318 -13.43 -35.46 -29.31
N VAL A 319 -12.67 -35.78 -28.25
CA VAL A 319 -11.88 -34.78 -27.52
C VAL A 319 -10.64 -34.38 -28.31
N GLN A 320 -9.94 -35.34 -28.90
CA GLN A 320 -8.70 -35.08 -29.64
C GLN A 320 -8.92 -34.11 -30.81
N ASP A 321 -10.00 -34.29 -31.58
CA ASP A 321 -10.35 -33.39 -32.68
C ASP A 321 -10.53 -31.93 -32.20
N ARG A 322 -11.18 -31.74 -31.05
CA ARG A 322 -11.46 -30.42 -30.46
C ARG A 322 -10.20 -29.77 -29.90
N VAL A 323 -9.38 -30.55 -29.21
CA VAL A 323 -8.11 -30.09 -28.61
C VAL A 323 -7.12 -29.68 -29.71
N TYR A 324 -7.03 -30.46 -30.79
CA TYR A 324 -6.14 -30.18 -31.91
C TYR A 324 -6.51 -28.88 -32.66
N ALA A 325 -7.80 -28.53 -32.69
CA ALA A 325 -8.28 -27.29 -33.32
C ALA A 325 -7.94 -26.03 -32.52
N ASN A 326 -7.91 -26.11 -31.17
CA ASN A 326 -7.73 -24.93 -30.30
C ASN A 326 -6.29 -24.71 -29.85
N ARG A 327 -5.53 -25.79 -29.62
CA ARG A 327 -4.10 -25.75 -29.26
C ARG A 327 -3.77 -24.83 -28.06
N THR A 328 -4.60 -24.85 -27.01
CA THR A 328 -4.29 -24.17 -25.73
C THR A 328 -4.60 -25.05 -24.52
N TYR A 329 -3.78 -24.95 -23.46
CA TYR A 329 -4.05 -25.63 -22.18
C TYR A 329 -5.27 -25.06 -21.46
N LEU A 330 -5.54 -23.76 -21.65
CA LEU A 330 -6.75 -23.11 -21.13
C LEU A 330 -8.01 -23.81 -21.64
N PHE A 331 -8.12 -24.04 -22.96
CA PHE A 331 -9.28 -24.72 -23.53
C PHE A 331 -9.44 -26.13 -23.00
N VAL A 332 -8.34 -26.87 -22.81
CA VAL A 332 -8.37 -28.21 -22.19
C VAL A 332 -8.99 -28.13 -20.79
N GLY A 333 -8.53 -27.21 -19.94
CA GLY A 333 -9.11 -27.00 -18.61
C GLY A 333 -10.61 -26.70 -18.64
N LEU A 334 -11.03 -25.72 -19.46
CA LEU A 334 -12.44 -25.33 -19.61
C LEU A 334 -13.31 -26.49 -20.12
N LEU A 335 -12.79 -27.29 -21.05
CA LEU A 335 -13.48 -28.46 -21.61
C LEU A 335 -13.74 -29.52 -20.52
N TYR A 336 -12.75 -29.80 -19.67
CA TYR A 336 -12.92 -30.76 -18.58
C TYR A 336 -13.81 -30.22 -17.46
N ASP A 337 -13.75 -28.94 -17.16
CA ASP A 337 -14.71 -28.30 -16.24
C ASP A 337 -16.15 -28.41 -16.78
N TYR A 338 -16.33 -28.22 -18.09
CA TYR A 338 -17.61 -28.43 -18.76
C TYR A 338 -18.10 -29.87 -18.63
N LEU A 339 -17.22 -30.85 -18.87
CA LEU A 339 -17.52 -32.28 -18.79
C LEU A 339 -17.83 -32.74 -17.36
N ASN A 340 -17.08 -32.24 -16.37
CA ASN A 340 -17.21 -32.65 -14.98
C ASN A 340 -18.59 -32.33 -14.38
N ARG A 341 -19.21 -31.26 -14.86
CA ARG A 341 -20.57 -30.84 -14.48
C ARG A 341 -21.69 -31.61 -15.18
N GLN A 342 -21.38 -32.39 -16.21
CA GLN A 342 -22.40 -33.21 -16.86
C GLN A 342 -22.72 -34.42 -15.99
N THR A 343 -24.02 -34.63 -15.75
CA THR A 343 -24.55 -35.82 -15.09
C THR A 343 -25.65 -36.43 -15.97
N PRO A 344 -25.28 -37.23 -16.98
CA PRO A 344 -26.28 -37.85 -17.84
C PRO A 344 -27.21 -38.76 -17.03
N ARG A 345 -28.52 -38.51 -17.09
CA ARG A 345 -29.52 -39.02 -16.13
C ARG A 345 -29.77 -40.54 -16.11
N ILE A 346 -29.25 -41.35 -17.05
CA ILE A 346 -29.79 -42.73 -17.23
C ILE A 346 -28.75 -43.81 -17.60
N GLN A 347 -27.78 -43.60 -18.51
CA GLN A 347 -26.86 -44.66 -18.98
C GLN A 347 -25.47 -44.14 -19.36
N LEU A 348 -24.44 -44.98 -19.22
CA LEU A 348 -23.05 -44.69 -19.65
C LEU A 348 -22.94 -44.28 -21.13
N ARG A 349 -23.82 -44.78 -22.01
CA ARG A 349 -23.85 -44.40 -23.43
C ARG A 349 -24.32 -42.96 -23.67
N SER A 350 -25.00 -42.33 -22.71
CA SER A 350 -25.44 -40.94 -22.83
C SER A 350 -24.26 -39.96 -22.91
N TRP A 351 -23.06 -40.37 -22.45
CA TRP A 351 -21.83 -39.61 -22.65
C TRP A 351 -21.48 -39.37 -24.12
N LEU A 352 -21.89 -40.26 -25.04
CA LEU A 352 -21.66 -40.04 -26.46
C LEU A 352 -22.38 -38.79 -26.97
N LYS A 353 -23.59 -38.51 -26.47
CA LYS A 353 -24.34 -37.30 -26.86
C LYS A 353 -23.69 -36.04 -26.30
N VAL A 354 -23.23 -36.11 -25.05
CA VAL A 354 -22.51 -35.01 -24.38
C VAL A 354 -21.22 -34.68 -25.10
N PHE A 355 -20.43 -35.69 -25.48
CA PHE A 355 -19.17 -35.49 -26.18
C PHE A 355 -19.38 -34.98 -27.63
N GLN A 356 -20.49 -35.37 -28.27
CA GLN A 356 -20.88 -34.84 -29.58
C GLN A 356 -21.22 -33.35 -29.54
N SER A 357 -21.77 -32.86 -28.42
CA SER A 357 -22.11 -31.45 -28.19
C SER A 357 -21.00 -30.65 -27.50
N LEU A 358 -19.75 -31.14 -27.51
CA LEU A 358 -18.65 -30.40 -26.89
C LEU A 358 -18.43 -29.06 -27.60
N PRO A 359 -18.25 -27.98 -26.82
CA PRO A 359 -17.81 -26.71 -27.35
C PRO A 359 -16.53 -26.86 -28.19
N SER A 360 -16.46 -26.12 -29.29
CA SER A 360 -15.33 -26.14 -30.22
C SER A 360 -14.32 -25.05 -29.96
N THR A 361 -14.62 -24.09 -29.08
CA THR A 361 -13.70 -23.01 -28.69
C THR A 361 -13.85 -22.62 -27.22
N ALA A 362 -12.86 -21.91 -26.66
CA ALA A 362 -12.99 -21.32 -25.33
C ALA A 362 -14.22 -20.39 -25.23
N PHE A 363 -14.50 -19.61 -26.27
CA PHE A 363 -15.66 -18.70 -26.31
C PHE A 363 -16.99 -19.45 -26.36
N GLU A 364 -17.09 -20.54 -27.12
CA GLU A 364 -18.26 -21.42 -27.07
C GLU A 364 -18.42 -22.09 -25.71
N THR A 365 -17.31 -22.36 -25.01
CA THR A 365 -17.35 -22.93 -23.66
C THR A 365 -17.87 -21.90 -22.65
N TYR A 366 -17.39 -20.65 -22.72
CA TYR A 366 -17.93 -19.55 -21.92
C TYR A 366 -19.42 -19.32 -22.19
N ARG A 367 -19.82 -19.29 -23.47
CA ARG A 367 -21.24 -19.20 -23.85
C ARG A 367 -22.06 -20.33 -23.24
N ALA A 368 -21.60 -21.57 -23.36
CA ALA A 368 -22.31 -22.73 -22.84
C ALA A 368 -22.40 -22.75 -21.32
N PHE A 369 -21.47 -22.12 -20.60
CA PHE A 369 -21.60 -21.92 -19.17
C PHE A 369 -22.59 -20.80 -18.82
N LEU A 370 -22.57 -19.68 -19.53
CA LEU A 370 -23.52 -18.58 -19.33
C LEU A 370 -24.97 -18.98 -19.68
N ASP A 371 -25.17 -19.79 -20.73
CA ASP A 371 -26.49 -20.29 -21.13
C ASP A 371 -27.11 -21.25 -20.09
N ARG A 372 -26.29 -21.80 -19.18
CA ARG A 372 -26.74 -22.69 -18.09
C ARG A 372 -27.10 -21.96 -16.81
N ILE A 373 -26.80 -20.67 -16.72
CA ILE A 373 -27.21 -19.86 -15.57
C ILE A 373 -28.73 -19.79 -15.62
N ASP A 374 -29.35 -20.17 -14.50
CA ASP A 374 -30.80 -20.17 -14.33
C ASP A 374 -31.33 -18.75 -14.53
N GLU A 375 -32.53 -18.61 -15.11
CA GLU A 375 -33.07 -17.30 -15.48
C GLU A 375 -33.22 -16.36 -14.28
N GLU A 376 -33.42 -16.92 -13.09
CA GLU A 376 -33.50 -16.22 -11.81
C GLU A 376 -32.15 -15.59 -11.40
N ASP A 377 -31.02 -16.22 -11.74
CA ASP A 377 -29.66 -15.76 -11.38
C ASP A 377 -29.06 -14.79 -12.42
N ARG A 378 -29.58 -14.78 -13.65
CA ARG A 378 -29.04 -13.96 -14.75
C ARG A 378 -28.94 -12.46 -14.41
N PRO A 379 -29.91 -11.80 -13.76
CA PRO A 379 -29.79 -10.40 -13.37
C PRO A 379 -28.58 -10.13 -12.47
N VAL A 380 -28.39 -10.96 -11.44
CA VAL A 380 -27.28 -10.83 -10.48
C VAL A 380 -25.94 -11.02 -11.18
N VAL A 381 -25.81 -12.08 -11.99
CA VAL A 381 -24.57 -12.34 -12.73
C VAL A 381 -24.29 -11.23 -13.73
N LYS A 382 -25.30 -10.71 -14.43
CA LYS A 382 -25.15 -9.57 -15.34
C LYS A 382 -24.54 -8.37 -14.63
N THR A 383 -25.09 -8.01 -13.46
CA THR A 383 -24.59 -6.87 -12.68
C THR A 383 -23.17 -7.11 -12.16
N MET A 384 -22.83 -8.32 -11.70
CA MET A 384 -21.45 -8.67 -11.34
C MET A 384 -20.48 -8.46 -12.50
N LEU A 385 -20.85 -8.91 -13.71
CA LEU A 385 -20.02 -8.74 -14.90
C LEU A 385 -19.89 -7.27 -15.31
N GLN A 386 -20.97 -6.49 -15.26
CA GLN A 386 -20.95 -5.05 -15.52
C GLN A 386 -20.01 -4.32 -14.54
N ILE A 387 -20.09 -4.64 -13.25
CA ILE A 387 -19.21 -4.10 -12.22
C ILE A 387 -17.74 -4.44 -12.56
N LEU A 388 -17.42 -5.72 -12.79
CA LEU A 388 -16.05 -6.16 -13.05
C LEU A 388 -15.44 -5.55 -14.31
N LEU A 389 -16.25 -5.30 -15.34
CA LEU A 389 -15.77 -4.70 -16.58
C LEU A 389 -15.48 -3.20 -16.45
N ALA A 390 -16.22 -2.46 -15.62
CA ALA A 390 -16.06 -1.00 -15.50
C ALA A 390 -15.28 -0.55 -14.26
N ALA A 391 -15.12 -1.42 -13.26
CA ALA A 391 -14.52 -1.02 -11.99
C ALA A 391 -13.05 -0.61 -12.14
N GLN A 392 -12.67 0.51 -11.51
CA GLN A 392 -11.29 1.03 -11.56
C GLN A 392 -10.31 0.24 -10.68
N ARG A 393 -10.86 -0.54 -9.74
CA ARG A 393 -10.16 -1.58 -8.99
C ARG A 393 -11.12 -2.74 -8.73
N PRO A 394 -10.62 -3.98 -8.61
CA PRO A 394 -11.43 -5.10 -8.16
C PRO A 394 -12.11 -4.81 -6.82
N LEU A 395 -13.42 -5.03 -6.76
CA LEU A 395 -14.19 -4.86 -5.52
C LEU A 395 -13.91 -6.02 -4.58
N THR A 396 -13.93 -5.73 -3.27
CA THR A 396 -13.93 -6.79 -2.25
C THR A 396 -15.21 -7.61 -2.33
N VAL A 397 -15.19 -8.82 -1.75
CA VAL A 397 -16.38 -9.67 -1.64
C VAL A 397 -17.53 -8.90 -0.96
N THR A 398 -17.23 -8.17 0.12
CA THR A 398 -18.19 -7.32 0.83
C THR A 398 -18.68 -6.14 -0.01
N GLU A 399 -17.79 -5.45 -0.72
CA GLU A 399 -18.16 -4.34 -1.62
C GLU A 399 -19.07 -4.82 -2.75
N MET A 400 -18.79 -5.98 -3.36
CA MET A 400 -19.61 -6.57 -4.42
C MET A 400 -21.00 -6.96 -3.89
N ASN A 401 -21.06 -7.60 -2.72
CA ASN A 401 -22.33 -8.00 -2.10
C ASN A 401 -23.23 -6.77 -1.87
N ILE A 402 -22.68 -5.71 -1.29
CA ILE A 402 -23.40 -4.46 -1.03
C ILE A 402 -23.78 -3.75 -2.34
N ALA A 403 -22.92 -3.77 -3.36
CA ALA A 403 -23.22 -3.17 -4.67
C ALA A 403 -24.45 -3.81 -5.34
N LEU A 404 -24.60 -5.13 -5.23
CA LEU A 404 -25.74 -5.85 -5.78
C LEU A 404 -27.01 -5.56 -5.00
N GLU A 405 -26.93 -5.53 -3.67
CA GLU A 405 -28.08 -5.20 -2.82
C GLU A 405 -28.60 -3.78 -3.12
N ILE A 406 -27.70 -2.82 -3.28
CA ILE A 406 -28.03 -1.44 -3.67
C ILE A 406 -28.71 -1.39 -5.05
N LYS A 407 -28.28 -2.27 -5.96
CA LYS A 407 -28.82 -2.31 -7.32
C LYS A 407 -30.23 -2.90 -7.35
N ASP A 408 -30.51 -3.90 -6.51
CA ASP A 408 -31.79 -4.62 -6.47
C ASP A 408 -32.84 -3.91 -5.58
N SER A 409 -32.39 -3.18 -4.55
CA SER A 409 -33.28 -2.46 -3.62
C SER A 409 -34.02 -1.28 -4.27
N GLU A 410 -35.30 -1.12 -3.94
CA GLU A 410 -36.12 0.04 -4.36
C GLU A 410 -35.80 1.29 -3.53
N GLU A 411 -35.62 1.14 -2.21
CA GLU A 411 -35.21 2.22 -1.29
C GLU A 411 -34.20 1.69 -0.27
N ILE A 412 -33.21 2.51 0.09
CA ILE A 412 -32.19 2.19 1.09
C ILE A 412 -32.34 3.21 2.22
N THR A 413 -32.91 2.81 3.35
CA THR A 413 -33.16 3.72 4.48
C THR A 413 -32.18 3.55 5.64
N SER A 414 -31.51 2.39 5.77
CA SER A 414 -30.57 2.10 6.85
C SER A 414 -29.62 0.95 6.50
N THR A 415 -28.58 0.75 7.32
CA THR A 415 -27.69 -0.42 7.20
C THR A 415 -28.38 -1.74 7.53
N GLU A 416 -29.49 -1.71 8.27
CA GLU A 416 -30.31 -2.88 8.61
C GLU A 416 -31.18 -3.34 7.43
N ASP A 417 -31.44 -2.44 6.46
CA ASP A 417 -32.18 -2.75 5.23
C ASP A 417 -31.31 -3.48 4.18
N LEU A 418 -29.98 -3.39 4.32
CA LEU A 418 -29.05 -4.15 3.49
C LEU A 418 -28.95 -5.57 4.08
N TYR A 419 -29.65 -6.54 3.48
CA TYR A 419 -29.49 -7.96 3.84
C TYR A 419 -28.18 -8.52 3.29
N VAL A 420 -27.05 -8.02 3.81
CA VAL A 420 -25.73 -8.47 3.40
C VAL A 420 -25.50 -9.88 3.95
N GLN A 421 -25.56 -10.88 3.06
CA GLN A 421 -25.13 -12.26 3.39
C GLN A 421 -23.72 -12.26 3.98
N ASP A 422 -23.43 -13.20 4.89
CA ASP A 422 -22.08 -13.37 5.43
C ASP A 422 -21.08 -13.54 4.27
N SER A 423 -19.94 -12.87 4.33
CA SER A 423 -18.98 -12.85 3.22
C SER A 423 -18.53 -14.25 2.80
N LYS A 424 -18.54 -15.24 3.70
CA LYS A 424 -18.21 -16.64 3.36
C LYS A 424 -19.35 -17.35 2.64
N GLU A 425 -20.59 -17.08 3.01
CA GLU A 425 -21.77 -17.63 2.33
C GLU A 425 -21.89 -17.04 0.92
N TYR A 426 -21.61 -15.75 0.79
CA TYR A 426 -21.60 -15.07 -0.50
C TYR A 426 -20.41 -15.48 -1.38
N GLU A 427 -19.23 -15.72 -0.79
CA GLU A 427 -18.10 -16.35 -1.49
C GLU A 427 -18.49 -17.75 -2.02
N ALA A 428 -19.24 -18.53 -1.24
CA ALA A 428 -19.75 -19.82 -1.70
C ALA A 428 -20.74 -19.68 -2.86
N LEU A 429 -21.60 -18.65 -2.85
CA LEU A 429 -22.51 -18.34 -3.97
C LEU A 429 -21.75 -17.96 -5.25
N ILE A 430 -20.77 -17.06 -5.16
CA ILE A 430 -19.89 -16.73 -6.31
C ILE A 430 -19.18 -18.00 -6.80
N HIS A 431 -18.73 -18.86 -5.89
CA HIS A 431 -18.10 -20.11 -6.24
C HIS A 431 -19.10 -21.13 -6.86
N GLU A 432 -20.37 -21.11 -6.52
CA GLU A 432 -21.37 -22.02 -7.11
C GLU A 432 -21.78 -21.54 -8.51
N THR A 433 -22.14 -20.27 -8.62
CA THR A 433 -22.77 -19.68 -9.81
C THR A 433 -21.76 -19.17 -10.84
N CYS A 434 -20.57 -18.73 -10.40
CA CYS A 434 -19.68 -17.89 -11.20
C CYS A 434 -18.22 -18.36 -11.32
N HIS A 435 -17.83 -19.48 -10.69
CA HIS A 435 -16.42 -19.89 -10.57
C HIS A 435 -15.67 -20.19 -11.88
N PHE A 436 -16.38 -20.22 -13.02
CA PHE A 436 -15.79 -20.44 -14.35
C PHE A 436 -15.37 -19.15 -15.03
N PHE A 437 -15.84 -17.99 -14.54
CA PHE A 437 -15.35 -16.68 -14.96
C PHE A 437 -14.69 -15.93 -13.82
N LEU A 438 -15.06 -16.18 -12.56
CA LEU A 438 -14.55 -15.45 -11.39
C LEU A 438 -13.64 -16.28 -10.51
N VAL A 439 -12.72 -15.59 -9.86
CA VAL A 439 -11.89 -16.10 -8.78
C VAL A 439 -11.82 -15.05 -7.68
N ILE A 440 -11.79 -15.49 -6.43
CA ILE A 440 -11.57 -14.63 -5.27
C ILE A 440 -10.10 -14.72 -4.87
N TYR A 441 -9.47 -13.56 -4.71
CA TYR A 441 -8.07 -13.44 -4.31
C TYR A 441 -7.89 -12.19 -3.45
N ASP A 442 -7.19 -12.29 -2.33
CA ASP A 442 -6.99 -11.19 -1.37
C ASP A 442 -8.31 -10.49 -0.99
N ASN A 443 -9.36 -11.30 -0.76
CA ASN A 443 -10.74 -10.86 -0.49
C ASN A 443 -11.37 -9.99 -1.60
N ARG A 444 -10.89 -10.07 -2.84
CA ARG A 444 -11.40 -9.33 -4.00
C ARG A 444 -11.83 -10.25 -5.13
N VAL A 445 -12.81 -9.81 -5.90
CA VAL A 445 -13.42 -10.57 -7.00
C VAL A 445 -12.73 -10.19 -8.31
N HIS A 446 -12.24 -11.20 -9.04
CA HIS A 446 -11.46 -11.03 -10.27
C HIS A 446 -11.93 -11.96 -11.37
N PHE A 447 -11.63 -11.63 -12.63
CA PHE A 447 -11.71 -12.63 -13.69
C PHE A 447 -10.63 -13.70 -13.53
N ILE A 448 -11.00 -14.97 -13.70
CA ILE A 448 -10.08 -16.10 -13.63
C ILE A 448 -8.98 -16.04 -14.69
N HIS A 449 -9.26 -15.43 -15.84
CA HIS A 449 -8.31 -15.26 -16.93
C HIS A 449 -8.71 -14.10 -17.86
N GLN A 450 -7.74 -13.40 -18.45
CA GLN A 450 -7.99 -12.26 -19.36
C GLN A 450 -8.89 -12.60 -20.55
N THR A 451 -8.84 -13.85 -21.02
CA THR A 451 -9.69 -14.31 -22.14
C THR A 451 -11.19 -14.27 -21.83
N VAL A 452 -11.57 -14.22 -20.56
CA VAL A 452 -12.97 -14.02 -20.16
C VAL A 452 -13.38 -12.60 -20.49
N GLU A 453 -12.56 -11.61 -20.10
CA GLU A 453 -12.78 -10.22 -20.44
C GLU A 453 -12.78 -10.02 -21.98
N ASP A 454 -11.83 -10.63 -22.69
CA ASP A 454 -11.77 -10.58 -24.16
C ASP A 454 -13.06 -11.15 -24.81
N TYR A 455 -13.68 -12.16 -24.21
CA TYR A 455 -14.96 -12.73 -24.66
C TYR A 455 -16.14 -11.79 -24.36
N LEU A 456 -16.13 -11.14 -23.20
CA LEU A 456 -17.19 -10.23 -22.76
C LEU A 456 -17.13 -8.86 -23.47
N ARG A 457 -15.96 -8.48 -24.00
CA ARG A 457 -15.70 -7.28 -24.82
C ARG A 457 -15.36 -7.65 -26.29
N PRO A 458 -16.33 -8.18 -27.07
CA PRO A 458 -16.06 -8.64 -28.43
C PRO A 458 -15.73 -7.49 -29.38
N ARG A 459 -14.91 -7.76 -30.39
CA ARG A 459 -14.74 -6.86 -31.54
C ARG A 459 -16.01 -6.93 -32.40
N GLN A 460 -16.58 -5.79 -32.78
CA GLN A 460 -17.94 -5.60 -33.34
C GLN A 460 -18.43 -6.58 -34.43
N ALA A 461 -17.55 -7.32 -35.11
CA ALA A 461 -17.92 -8.25 -36.18
C ALA A 461 -18.18 -9.71 -35.74
N ASP A 462 -17.90 -10.10 -34.48
CA ASP A 462 -17.89 -11.50 -34.02
C ASP A 462 -18.46 -11.68 -32.58
N ASP A 463 -19.56 -10.99 -32.24
CA ASP A 463 -20.19 -11.14 -30.92
C ASP A 463 -20.81 -12.54 -30.74
N LYS A 464 -20.27 -13.32 -29.79
CA LYS A 464 -20.72 -14.67 -29.45
C LYS A 464 -21.32 -14.76 -28.04
N ARG A 465 -21.62 -13.61 -27.43
CA ARG A 465 -22.27 -13.55 -26.11
C ARG A 465 -23.72 -14.06 -26.20
N PRO A 466 -24.29 -14.56 -25.09
CA PRO A 466 -25.72 -14.84 -25.02
C PRO A 466 -26.55 -13.58 -25.25
N ASP A 467 -27.73 -13.73 -25.85
CA ASP A 467 -28.62 -12.61 -26.21
C ASP A 467 -28.96 -11.71 -25.00
N TRP A 468 -29.06 -12.29 -23.80
CA TRP A 468 -29.35 -11.57 -22.55
C TRP A 468 -28.19 -10.68 -22.03
N LEU A 469 -27.01 -10.73 -22.68
CA LEU A 469 -25.84 -9.92 -22.33
C LEU A 469 -25.42 -8.92 -23.41
N VAL A 470 -25.77 -9.17 -24.68
CA VAL A 470 -25.24 -8.42 -25.84
C VAL A 470 -25.48 -6.93 -25.69
N GLU A 471 -26.72 -6.54 -25.39
CA GLU A 471 -27.08 -5.13 -25.27
C GLU A 471 -26.59 -4.51 -23.97
N ASP A 472 -26.38 -5.29 -22.91
CA ASP A 472 -26.17 -4.80 -21.54
C ASP A 472 -24.71 -4.70 -21.09
N LEU A 473 -23.80 -5.37 -21.79
CA LEU A 473 -22.35 -5.34 -21.53
C LEU A 473 -21.61 -4.43 -22.51
N THR A 474 -22.13 -3.23 -22.78
CA THR A 474 -21.34 -2.17 -23.44
C THR A 474 -20.53 -1.40 -22.40
N ASP A 475 -19.39 -0.82 -22.78
CA ASP A 475 -18.57 -0.02 -21.86
C ASP A 475 -19.40 1.06 -21.18
N VAL A 476 -20.21 1.80 -21.95
CA VAL A 476 -21.12 2.83 -21.43
C VAL A 476 -22.09 2.26 -20.40
N LYS A 477 -22.77 1.14 -20.66
CA LYS A 477 -23.73 0.54 -19.72
C LYS A 477 -23.07 -0.03 -18.46
N CYS A 478 -21.86 -0.57 -18.58
CA CYS A 478 -21.10 -1.05 -17.42
C CYS A 478 -20.76 0.14 -16.49
N HIS A 479 -20.29 1.26 -17.06
CA HIS A 479 -20.04 2.48 -16.30
C HIS A 479 -21.34 3.11 -15.75
N GLN A 480 -22.45 3.08 -16.49
CA GLN A 480 -23.76 3.53 -16.00
C GLN A 480 -24.24 2.70 -14.80
N THR A 481 -24.01 1.39 -14.81
CA THR A 481 -24.37 0.50 -13.69
C THR A 481 -23.62 0.88 -12.42
N LEU A 482 -22.30 1.09 -12.52
CA LEU A 482 -21.50 1.55 -11.37
C LEU A 482 -21.87 2.97 -10.96
N MET A 483 -22.15 3.86 -11.91
CA MET A 483 -22.60 5.22 -11.61
C MET A 483 -23.91 5.20 -10.81
N ASP A 484 -24.91 4.41 -11.22
CA ASP A 484 -26.17 4.25 -10.49
C ASP A 484 -25.95 3.70 -9.07
N ILE A 485 -25.10 2.69 -8.90
CA ILE A 485 -24.73 2.15 -7.58
C ILE A 485 -24.07 3.22 -6.71
N CYS A 486 -23.08 3.95 -7.25
CA CYS A 486 -22.40 5.03 -6.55
C CYS A 486 -23.38 6.13 -6.13
N THR A 487 -24.28 6.53 -7.03
CA THR A 487 -25.28 7.57 -6.77
C THR A 487 -26.26 7.16 -5.69
N ARG A 488 -26.84 5.95 -5.79
CA ARG A 488 -27.74 5.43 -4.76
C ARG A 488 -27.07 5.34 -3.41
N TYR A 489 -25.81 4.88 -3.37
CA TYR A 489 -25.05 4.85 -2.13
C TYR A 489 -24.87 6.26 -1.54
N ILE A 490 -24.42 7.23 -2.35
CA ILE A 490 -24.17 8.60 -1.91
C ILE A 490 -25.46 9.29 -1.44
N SER A 491 -26.57 9.07 -2.16
CA SER A 491 -27.87 9.66 -1.84
C SER A 491 -28.55 8.99 -0.64
N SER A 492 -28.17 7.76 -0.27
CA SER A 492 -28.75 7.05 0.87
C SER A 492 -28.34 7.64 2.23
N PRO A 493 -29.11 7.33 3.30
CA PRO A 493 -28.72 7.61 4.69
C PRO A 493 -27.44 6.89 5.14
N LEU A 494 -26.94 5.90 4.36
CA LEU A 494 -25.67 5.23 4.66
C LEU A 494 -24.46 6.17 4.56
N LEU A 495 -24.60 7.26 3.79
CA LEU A 495 -23.63 8.36 3.72
C LEU A 495 -24.14 9.58 4.52
N GLU A 496 -24.71 9.37 5.71
CA GLU A 496 -24.98 10.47 6.63
C GLU A 496 -23.66 11.08 7.12
N GLY A 497 -23.43 12.33 6.71
CA GLY A 497 -22.37 13.20 7.21
C GLY A 497 -22.86 14.07 8.37
N PRO A 498 -21.98 14.90 8.96
CA PRO A 498 -22.37 15.98 9.87
C PRO A 498 -23.40 16.94 9.22
N ALA A 499 -23.98 17.83 10.02
CA ALA A 499 -24.91 18.88 9.58
C ALA A 499 -24.23 19.99 8.74
N ILE A 500 -23.56 19.60 7.66
CA ILE A 500 -22.95 20.45 6.64
C ILE A 500 -23.53 20.02 5.31
N ASP A 501 -24.35 20.88 4.72
CA ASP A 501 -25.12 20.56 3.51
C ASP A 501 -24.44 21.11 2.24
N SER A 502 -23.41 21.94 2.37
CA SER A 502 -22.70 22.55 1.25
C SER A 502 -21.19 22.70 1.49
N LEU A 503 -20.44 22.85 0.40
CA LEU A 503 -19.01 23.14 0.45
C LEU A 503 -18.73 24.52 1.07
N GLU A 504 -19.63 25.48 0.91
CA GLU A 504 -19.50 26.81 1.51
C GLU A 504 -19.62 26.73 3.03
N ASP A 505 -20.62 26.01 3.53
CA ASP A 505 -20.77 25.74 4.96
C ASP A 505 -19.55 24.99 5.53
N PHE A 506 -18.96 24.08 4.75
CA PHE A 506 -17.73 23.39 5.14
C PHE A 506 -16.55 24.35 5.29
N LEU A 507 -16.33 25.24 4.33
CA LEU A 507 -15.23 26.20 4.33
C LEU A 507 -15.36 27.22 5.47
N ASP A 508 -16.59 27.62 5.79
CA ASP A 508 -16.88 28.54 6.89
C ASP A 508 -16.92 27.84 8.26
N ALA A 509 -17.08 26.51 8.28
CA ALA A 509 -17.06 25.73 9.51
C ALA A 509 -15.71 25.87 10.21
N PRO A 510 -15.68 25.88 11.56
CA PRO A 510 -14.42 25.92 12.26
C PRO A 510 -13.64 24.61 12.04
N MET A 511 -12.32 24.71 12.14
CA MET A 511 -11.39 23.66 11.72
C MET A 511 -11.65 22.30 12.37
N PHE A 512 -12.15 22.26 13.62
CA PHE A 512 -12.50 21.00 14.27
C PHE A 512 -13.71 20.33 13.64
N THR A 513 -14.72 21.09 13.24
CA THR A 513 -15.87 20.55 12.51
C THR A 513 -15.41 20.00 11.16
N GLN A 514 -14.49 20.69 10.46
CA GLN A 514 -13.89 20.18 9.22
C GLN A 514 -13.10 18.88 9.48
N ALA A 515 -12.31 18.81 10.56
CA ALA A 515 -11.56 17.61 10.94
C ALA A 515 -12.46 16.43 11.34
N GLU A 516 -13.56 16.68 12.06
CA GLU A 516 -14.60 15.68 12.37
C GLU A 516 -15.24 15.16 11.09
N TYR A 517 -15.54 16.06 10.16
CA TYR A 517 -16.09 15.71 8.85
C TYR A 517 -15.11 14.81 8.08
N TYR A 518 -13.85 15.20 7.92
CA TYR A 518 -12.83 14.36 7.27
C TYR A 518 -12.73 12.97 7.92
N HIS A 519 -12.81 12.91 9.25
CA HIS A 519 -12.71 11.67 10.00
C HIS A 519 -13.91 10.76 9.82
N GLN A 520 -15.13 11.28 9.87
CA GLN A 520 -16.35 10.50 9.65
C GLN A 520 -16.38 9.88 8.25
N TYR A 521 -15.80 10.56 7.25
CA TYR A 521 -15.62 9.98 5.92
C TYR A 521 -14.46 8.98 5.84
N ALA A 522 -13.45 9.10 6.71
CA ALA A 522 -12.25 8.25 6.75
C ALA A 522 -12.38 6.98 7.60
N MET A 523 -13.27 6.97 8.61
CA MET A 523 -13.56 5.80 9.44
C MET A 523 -14.08 4.67 8.57
N ASP A 524 -13.63 3.42 8.81
CA ASP A 524 -14.03 2.20 8.10
C ASP A 524 -15.56 2.10 8.04
N PRO A 525 -16.18 2.53 6.92
CA PRO A 525 -17.61 2.40 6.76
C PRO A 525 -17.88 1.01 6.18
N PRO A 526 -19.03 0.39 6.45
CA PRO A 526 -19.37 -0.87 5.80
C PRO A 526 -19.38 -0.69 4.27
N GLY A 527 -18.72 -1.60 3.55
CA GLY A 527 -18.96 -1.80 2.11
C GLY A 527 -18.33 -0.81 1.13
N ILE A 528 -19.14 -0.33 0.18
CA ILE A 528 -18.68 0.31 -1.07
C ILE A 528 -18.42 1.82 -0.95
N LYS A 529 -18.55 2.45 0.23
CA LYS A 529 -18.37 3.90 0.43
C LYS A 529 -17.10 4.45 -0.21
N ASP A 530 -15.97 3.82 0.09
CA ASP A 530 -14.66 4.23 -0.41
C ASP A 530 -14.64 4.31 -1.93
N TYR A 531 -15.16 3.27 -2.56
CA TYR A 531 -15.25 3.18 -4.01
C TYR A 531 -16.25 4.21 -4.57
N ALA A 532 -17.44 4.29 -3.99
CA ALA A 532 -18.51 5.17 -4.45
C ALA A 532 -18.09 6.65 -4.43
N VAL A 533 -17.54 7.12 -3.31
CA VAL A 533 -17.12 8.52 -3.16
C VAL A 533 -15.93 8.83 -4.06
N ARG A 534 -14.98 7.91 -4.26
CA ARG A 534 -13.80 8.17 -5.10
C ARG A 534 -14.08 8.08 -6.60
N GLN A 535 -14.90 7.13 -7.03
CA GLN A 535 -14.94 6.68 -8.43
C GLN A 535 -16.17 7.14 -9.21
N TRP A 536 -17.21 7.71 -8.56
CA TRP A 536 -18.42 8.18 -9.27
C TRP A 536 -18.07 9.10 -10.45
N LEU A 537 -17.13 10.02 -10.25
CA LEU A 537 -16.74 10.98 -11.27
C LEU A 537 -15.96 10.34 -12.43
N VAL A 538 -15.17 9.31 -12.13
CA VAL A 538 -14.45 8.52 -13.14
C VAL A 538 -15.44 7.77 -14.02
N HIS A 539 -16.50 7.20 -13.42
CA HIS A 539 -17.56 6.56 -14.19
C HIS A 539 -18.36 7.57 -15.01
N LEU A 540 -18.65 8.75 -14.47
CA LEU A 540 -19.34 9.81 -15.20
C LEU A 540 -18.54 10.32 -16.41
N ASP A 541 -17.24 10.55 -16.26
CA ASP A 541 -16.38 10.96 -17.39
C ASP A 541 -16.25 9.83 -18.44
N ALA A 542 -16.18 8.57 -18.03
CA ALA A 542 -16.15 7.44 -18.96
C ALA A 542 -17.46 7.33 -19.78
N ILE A 543 -18.62 7.56 -19.16
CA ILE A 543 -19.92 7.63 -19.85
C ILE A 543 -19.91 8.78 -20.87
N ARG A 544 -19.48 9.97 -20.43
CA ARG A 544 -19.38 11.16 -21.30
C ARG A 544 -18.51 10.89 -22.53
N GLN A 545 -17.33 10.29 -22.34
CA GLN A 545 -16.41 9.95 -23.42
C GLN A 545 -17.00 8.89 -24.36
N GLY A 546 -17.59 7.83 -23.80
CA GLY A 546 -18.18 6.74 -24.57
C GLY A 546 -19.40 7.15 -25.41
N GLU A 547 -20.16 8.13 -24.93
CA GLU A 547 -21.30 8.71 -25.66
C GLU A 547 -20.93 9.93 -26.52
N ASN A 548 -19.66 10.37 -26.47
CA ASN A 548 -19.15 11.56 -27.15
C ASN A 548 -19.99 12.82 -26.88
N LYS A 549 -20.34 13.04 -25.60
CA LYS A 549 -21.12 14.19 -25.13
C LYS A 549 -20.22 15.27 -24.52
N GLU A 550 -20.71 16.50 -24.58
CA GLU A 550 -20.14 17.63 -23.83
C GLU A 550 -20.58 17.56 -22.35
N TRP A 551 -19.77 18.15 -21.47
CA TRP A 551 -20.07 18.16 -20.02
C TRP A 551 -21.42 18.78 -19.68
N SER A 552 -21.85 19.82 -20.41
CA SER A 552 -23.15 20.46 -20.18
C SER A 552 -24.32 19.49 -20.38
N GLU A 553 -24.25 18.64 -21.40
CA GLU A 553 -25.31 17.68 -21.71
C GLU A 553 -25.40 16.57 -20.66
N VAL A 554 -24.25 16.06 -20.22
CA VAL A 554 -24.16 15.02 -19.19
C VAL A 554 -24.64 15.56 -17.84
N LEU A 555 -24.29 16.79 -17.49
CA LEU A 555 -24.75 17.44 -16.26
C LEU A 555 -26.26 17.66 -16.25
N ASP A 556 -26.83 18.09 -17.37
CA ASP A 556 -28.28 18.28 -17.46
C ASP A 556 -29.03 16.95 -17.33
N GLN A 557 -28.47 15.85 -17.87
CA GLN A 557 -29.00 14.50 -17.67
C GLN A 557 -28.92 14.08 -16.20
N VAL A 558 -27.76 14.23 -15.56
CA VAL A 558 -27.59 13.87 -14.14
C VAL A 558 -28.52 14.70 -13.25
N ARG A 559 -28.72 15.99 -13.53
CA ARG A 559 -29.67 16.83 -12.79
C ARG A 559 -31.12 16.38 -12.96
N GLN A 560 -31.50 15.95 -14.16
CA GLN A 560 -32.84 15.44 -14.44
C GLN A 560 -33.08 14.10 -13.76
N GLU A 561 -32.08 13.22 -13.74
CA GLU A 561 -32.19 11.85 -13.26
C GLU A 561 -32.00 11.72 -11.74
N TYR A 562 -31.02 12.44 -11.17
CA TYR A 562 -30.60 12.27 -9.77
C TYR A 562 -30.74 13.53 -8.91
N GLY A 563 -31.04 14.69 -9.53
CA GLY A 563 -31.21 15.96 -8.82
C GLY A 563 -29.90 16.70 -8.50
N GLN A 564 -30.03 17.99 -8.21
CA GLN A 564 -28.89 18.86 -7.87
C GLN A 564 -28.33 18.56 -6.46
N GLU A 565 -29.16 18.04 -5.56
CA GLU A 565 -28.77 17.66 -4.19
C GLU A 565 -27.74 16.53 -4.19
N PHE A 566 -27.90 15.54 -5.07
CA PHE A 566 -26.91 14.47 -5.25
C PHE A 566 -25.54 15.05 -5.64
N LEU A 567 -25.50 15.89 -6.67
CA LEU A 567 -24.26 16.49 -7.17
C LEU A 567 -23.54 17.30 -6.08
N ALA A 568 -24.29 18.06 -5.28
CA ALA A 568 -23.74 18.81 -4.15
C ALA A 568 -23.16 17.88 -3.07
N LYS A 569 -23.91 16.85 -2.67
CA LYS A 569 -23.46 15.86 -1.68
C LYS A 569 -22.25 15.05 -2.16
N ALA A 570 -22.23 14.68 -3.44
CA ALA A 570 -21.13 13.94 -4.05
C ALA A 570 -19.85 14.79 -4.15
N GLU A 571 -19.96 16.05 -4.57
CA GLU A 571 -18.83 17.00 -4.63
C GLU A 571 -18.30 17.31 -3.23
N LEU A 572 -19.17 17.53 -2.24
CA LEU A 572 -18.81 17.72 -0.84
C LEU A 572 -18.09 16.48 -0.27
N ALA A 573 -18.65 15.29 -0.45
CA ALA A 573 -18.03 14.04 0.00
C ALA A 573 -16.67 13.79 -0.67
N PHE A 574 -16.54 14.11 -1.96
CA PHE A 574 -15.28 13.98 -2.70
C PHE A 574 -14.23 14.97 -2.18
N CYS A 575 -14.53 16.26 -2.18
CA CYS A 575 -13.57 17.32 -1.81
C CYS A 575 -13.23 17.33 -0.31
N CYS A 576 -14.14 16.89 0.54
CA CYS A 576 -14.01 16.97 2.00
C CYS A 576 -13.84 15.60 2.68
N SER A 577 -13.31 14.59 1.96
CA SER A 577 -12.90 13.31 2.55
C SER A 577 -11.45 12.99 2.24
N SER A 578 -10.80 12.16 3.07
CA SER A 578 -9.42 11.67 2.84
C SER A 578 -9.33 10.53 1.81
N LEU A 579 -10.38 10.34 1.02
CA LEU A 579 -10.54 9.19 0.13
C LEU A 579 -9.88 9.42 -1.24
N PRO A 580 -10.12 10.51 -1.99
CA PRO A 580 -9.58 10.66 -3.34
C PRO A 580 -8.05 10.52 -3.39
N ALA A 581 -7.53 9.90 -4.45
CA ALA A 581 -6.10 9.91 -4.75
C ALA A 581 -5.83 10.87 -5.93
N VAL A 582 -4.54 11.06 -6.24
CA VAL A 582 -4.09 12.01 -7.28
C VAL A 582 -4.80 11.79 -8.62
N LYS A 583 -5.01 10.52 -9.02
CA LYS A 583 -5.67 10.17 -10.29
C LYS A 583 -7.10 10.68 -10.34
N GLU A 584 -7.89 10.51 -9.28
CA GLU A 584 -9.27 10.98 -9.23
C GLU A 584 -9.35 12.51 -9.18
N ILE A 585 -8.40 13.16 -8.48
CA ILE A 585 -8.34 14.63 -8.43
C ILE A 585 -8.04 15.22 -9.82
N GLU A 586 -7.16 14.60 -10.60
CA GLU A 586 -6.90 15.01 -11.99
C GLU A 586 -8.13 14.91 -12.90
N VAL A 587 -9.01 13.93 -12.67
CA VAL A 587 -10.32 13.88 -13.35
C VAL A 587 -11.17 15.06 -12.91
N TYR A 588 -11.28 15.32 -11.60
CA TYR A 588 -12.05 16.44 -11.06
C TYR A 588 -11.62 17.81 -11.62
N ARG A 589 -10.31 18.05 -11.75
CA ARG A 589 -9.77 19.29 -12.34
C ARG A 589 -10.27 19.58 -13.76
N ARG A 590 -10.62 18.53 -14.51
CA ARG A 590 -11.11 18.62 -15.90
C ARG A 590 -12.62 18.70 -16.00
N THR A 591 -13.33 18.65 -14.87
CA THR A 591 -14.80 18.67 -14.80
C THR A 591 -15.33 20.05 -14.43
N PRO A 592 -16.54 20.44 -14.86
CA PRO A 592 -17.19 21.64 -14.36
C PRO A 592 -17.48 21.54 -12.86
N VAL A 593 -17.54 22.69 -12.18
CA VAL A 593 -17.92 22.75 -10.77
C VAL A 593 -19.42 22.46 -10.63
N PHE A 594 -19.80 21.59 -9.69
CA PHE A 594 -21.16 21.08 -9.61
C PHE A 594 -22.07 21.94 -8.73
N SER A 595 -21.56 22.31 -7.55
CA SER A 595 -22.29 23.03 -6.50
C SER A 595 -21.48 24.16 -5.86
N SER A 596 -20.15 24.12 -5.91
CA SER A 596 -19.30 25.18 -5.37
C SER A 596 -19.38 26.49 -6.18
N PRO A 597 -19.32 27.66 -5.53
CA PRO A 597 -19.21 28.94 -6.22
C PRO A 597 -17.89 29.10 -6.98
N ASN A 598 -16.83 28.36 -6.61
CA ASN A 598 -15.51 28.42 -7.27
C ASN A 598 -14.75 27.06 -7.18
N ARG A 599 -14.10 26.66 -8.29
CA ARG A 599 -13.25 25.46 -8.36
C ARG A 599 -12.10 25.51 -7.37
N ASP A 600 -11.48 26.68 -7.22
CA ASP A 600 -10.31 26.86 -6.36
C ASP A 600 -10.62 26.55 -4.89
N ASP A 601 -11.82 26.92 -4.43
CA ASP A 601 -12.29 26.63 -3.08
C ASP A 601 -12.49 25.11 -2.87
N ALA A 602 -13.05 24.42 -3.86
CA ALA A 602 -13.19 22.97 -3.83
C ALA A 602 -11.84 22.23 -3.86
N LEU A 603 -10.91 22.68 -4.72
CA LEU A 603 -9.54 22.14 -4.76
C LEU A 603 -8.79 22.40 -3.46
N SER A 604 -9.03 23.54 -2.81
CA SER A 604 -8.38 23.84 -1.52
C SER A 604 -8.79 22.88 -0.41
N CYS A 605 -10.03 22.37 -0.43
CA CYS A 605 -10.50 21.35 0.51
C CYS A 605 -9.76 20.01 0.38
N LEU A 606 -9.17 19.72 -0.79
CA LEU A 606 -8.39 18.51 -1.02
C LEU A 606 -6.99 18.58 -0.39
N ILE A 607 -6.46 19.78 -0.11
CA ILE A 607 -5.11 19.96 0.44
C ILE A 607 -4.99 19.33 1.84
N PRO A 608 -5.86 19.67 2.83
CA PRO A 608 -5.83 19.01 4.13
C PRO A 608 -6.16 17.51 4.03
N SER A 609 -7.08 17.14 3.13
CA SER A 609 -7.49 15.75 2.90
C SER A 609 -6.32 14.84 2.50
N LEU A 610 -5.54 15.23 1.50
CA LEU A 610 -4.36 14.51 1.04
C LEU A 610 -3.30 14.44 2.15
N GLY A 611 -3.22 15.50 2.97
CA GLY A 611 -2.41 15.51 4.16
C GLY A 611 -2.82 14.48 5.21
N LEU A 612 -4.11 14.37 5.51
CA LEU A 612 -4.65 13.35 6.41
C LEU A 612 -4.53 11.94 5.82
N GLN A 613 -4.68 11.80 4.51
CA GLN A 613 -4.46 10.53 3.80
C GLN A 613 -3.02 10.04 3.98
N TYR A 614 -2.03 10.93 3.96
CA TYR A 614 -0.65 10.57 4.29
C TYR A 614 -0.54 9.96 5.69
N LEU A 615 -1.14 10.56 6.72
CA LEU A 615 -1.07 10.03 8.09
C LEU A 615 -1.66 8.61 8.19
N ARG A 616 -2.68 8.30 7.39
CA ARG A 616 -3.30 6.97 7.33
C ARG A 616 -2.48 5.96 6.52
N THR A 617 -1.92 6.36 5.38
CA THR A 617 -1.36 5.44 4.37
C THR A 617 0.16 5.41 4.32
N GLY A 618 0.83 6.44 4.82
CA GLY A 618 2.27 6.67 4.70
C GLY A 618 2.74 7.02 3.28
N LEU A 619 1.83 7.27 2.33
CA LEU A 619 2.18 7.54 0.93
C LEU A 619 2.57 9.01 0.70
N HIS A 620 3.87 9.26 0.49
CA HIS A 620 4.43 10.61 0.30
C HIS A 620 3.93 11.35 -0.96
N GLN A 621 3.52 10.61 -2.00
CA GLN A 621 3.04 11.19 -3.25
C GLN A 621 1.84 12.13 -3.05
N GLY A 622 0.86 11.72 -2.24
CA GLY A 622 -0.32 12.53 -1.95
C GLY A 622 0.05 13.84 -1.25
N LEU A 623 1.01 13.80 -0.33
CA LEU A 623 1.50 14.97 0.40
C LEU A 623 2.25 15.96 -0.50
N THR A 624 3.08 15.46 -1.42
CA THR A 624 3.78 16.32 -2.39
C THR A 624 2.79 16.96 -3.37
N TYR A 625 1.84 16.18 -3.87
CA TYR A 625 0.78 16.68 -4.76
C TYR A 625 -0.12 17.71 -4.05
N ALA A 626 -0.40 17.55 -2.75
CA ALA A 626 -1.16 18.54 -1.96
C ALA A 626 -0.47 19.92 -1.95
N ILE A 627 0.87 19.93 -1.87
CA ILE A 627 1.66 21.16 -1.88
C ILE A 627 1.65 21.80 -3.28
N GLU A 628 1.82 21.01 -4.33
CA GLU A 628 1.73 21.49 -5.72
C GLU A 628 0.36 22.08 -6.01
N LEU A 629 -0.71 21.38 -5.62
CA LEU A 629 -2.08 21.83 -5.77
C LEU A 629 -2.33 23.13 -4.99
N GLY A 630 -1.84 23.23 -3.75
CA GLY A 630 -1.98 24.44 -2.95
C GLY A 630 -1.24 25.65 -3.51
N GLN A 631 -0.03 25.45 -4.07
CA GLN A 631 0.70 26.51 -4.76
C GLN A 631 -0.06 27.01 -5.99
N GLU A 632 -0.64 26.11 -6.78
CA GLU A 632 -1.43 26.46 -7.95
C GLU A 632 -2.68 27.27 -7.58
N VAL A 633 -3.47 26.77 -6.63
CA VAL A 633 -4.72 27.39 -6.15
C VAL A 633 -4.47 28.73 -5.44
N GLN A 634 -3.26 28.96 -4.93
CA GLN A 634 -2.82 30.26 -4.40
C GLN A 634 -2.55 31.29 -5.52
N LEU A 635 -2.05 30.85 -6.69
CA LEU A 635 -1.62 31.70 -7.80
C LEU A 635 -2.75 32.06 -8.79
N SER A 636 -3.89 31.38 -8.74
CA SER A 636 -5.02 31.49 -9.69
C SER A 636 -5.78 32.83 -9.68
N GLY A 637 -5.40 33.81 -8.85
CA GLY A 637 -5.86 35.19 -8.95
C GLY A 637 -7.34 35.47 -8.61
N CYS A 638 -8.09 34.48 -8.11
CA CYS A 638 -9.53 34.59 -7.86
C CYS A 638 -9.94 34.30 -6.39
N SER A 639 -9.84 35.32 -5.54
CA SER A 639 -10.93 35.74 -4.65
C SER A 639 -10.70 37.21 -4.26
N GLN A 640 -11.71 38.07 -4.42
CA GLN A 640 -11.70 39.44 -3.87
C GLN A 640 -11.89 39.45 -2.34
N ASP A 641 -12.01 38.27 -1.73
CA ASP A 641 -12.10 38.10 -0.28
C ASP A 641 -10.74 37.69 0.30
N ASP A 642 -10.17 38.59 1.10
CA ASP A 642 -8.91 38.38 1.83
C ASP A 642 -9.00 37.19 2.80
N SER A 643 -10.21 36.83 3.27
CA SER A 643 -10.43 35.74 4.23
C SER A 643 -10.19 34.35 3.62
N ARG A 644 -10.80 34.02 2.47
CA ARG A 644 -10.60 32.72 1.80
C ARG A 644 -9.16 32.51 1.35
N ARG A 645 -8.53 33.59 0.84
CA ARG A 645 -7.10 33.56 0.50
C ARG A 645 -6.23 33.27 1.72
N ALA A 646 -6.53 33.88 2.87
CA ALA A 646 -5.82 33.60 4.11
C ALA A 646 -5.98 32.15 4.55
N GLN A 647 -7.19 31.57 4.44
CA GLN A 647 -7.43 30.17 4.77
C GLN A 647 -6.61 29.22 3.90
N ARG A 648 -6.57 29.42 2.58
CA ARG A 648 -5.73 28.62 1.66
C ARG A 648 -4.24 28.66 2.03
N LEU A 649 -3.73 29.83 2.42
CA LEU A 649 -2.34 29.99 2.88
C LEU A 649 -2.07 29.23 4.18
N ILE A 650 -3.03 29.24 5.11
CA ILE A 650 -2.93 28.51 6.38
C ILE A 650 -2.91 27.00 6.13
N ASP A 651 -3.77 26.49 5.27
CA ASP A 651 -3.85 25.06 4.96
C ASP A 651 -2.60 24.55 4.22
N LEU A 652 -2.10 25.34 3.26
CA LEU A 652 -0.82 25.04 2.60
C LEU A 652 0.34 25.10 3.61
N SER A 653 0.38 26.11 4.49
CA SER A 653 1.40 26.23 5.55
C SER A 653 1.44 24.99 6.44
N ARG A 654 0.28 24.49 6.88
CA ARG A 654 0.19 23.26 7.70
C ARG A 654 0.65 22.02 6.95
N THR A 655 0.35 21.94 5.66
CA THR A 655 0.79 20.83 4.79
C THR A 655 2.31 20.80 4.67
N TYR A 656 2.94 21.98 4.54
CA TYR A 656 4.40 22.13 4.59
C TYR A 656 4.98 21.74 5.95
N VAL A 657 4.37 22.14 7.08
CA VAL A 657 4.83 21.71 8.41
C VAL A 657 4.83 20.20 8.54
N MET A 658 3.77 19.56 8.06
CA MET A 658 3.65 18.11 8.11
C MET A 658 4.77 17.44 7.32
N ARG A 659 4.98 17.80 6.04
CA ARG A 659 6.07 17.24 5.23
C ARG A 659 7.44 17.54 5.84
N GLY A 660 7.66 18.77 6.29
CA GLY A 660 8.91 19.18 6.93
C GLY A 660 9.22 18.41 8.22
N LEU A 661 8.20 18.03 9.00
CA LEU A 661 8.36 17.20 10.20
C LEU A 661 8.76 15.77 9.86
N ILE A 662 8.11 15.20 8.86
CA ILE A 662 8.32 13.82 8.41
C ILE A 662 9.71 13.69 7.77
N ASP A 663 9.99 14.53 6.78
CA ASP A 663 11.21 14.46 5.95
C ASP A 663 12.39 15.19 6.59
N ARG A 664 12.17 15.85 7.74
CA ARG A 664 13.13 16.73 8.42
C ARG A 664 13.70 17.78 7.47
N ARG A 665 12.85 18.38 6.64
CA ARG A 665 13.21 19.42 5.67
C ARG A 665 13.07 20.81 6.26
N LYS A 666 14.17 21.54 6.30
CA LYS A 666 14.20 22.90 6.82
C LYS A 666 13.46 23.86 5.89
N GLU A 667 13.64 23.66 4.59
CA GLU A 667 13.05 24.47 3.52
C GLU A 667 11.53 24.46 3.61
N ASP A 668 10.93 23.31 3.90
CA ASP A 668 9.48 23.18 4.06
C ASP A 668 8.95 23.97 5.26
N ILE A 669 9.64 23.93 6.40
CA ILE A 669 9.22 24.76 7.55
C ILE A 669 9.43 26.24 7.26
N GLU A 670 10.48 26.63 6.53
CA GLU A 670 10.68 28.02 6.09
C GLU A 670 9.57 28.49 5.14
N CYS A 671 9.13 27.65 4.19
CA CYS A 671 7.97 27.93 3.35
C CYS A 671 6.69 28.10 4.16
N SER A 672 6.46 27.25 5.18
CA SER A 672 5.33 27.40 6.10
C SER A 672 5.32 28.73 6.85
N LEU A 673 6.50 29.21 7.29
CA LEU A 673 6.64 30.51 7.95
C LEU A 673 6.31 31.67 7.01
N ASP A 674 6.77 31.61 5.76
CA ASP A 674 6.45 32.64 4.77
C ASP A 674 4.95 32.70 4.46
N LEU A 675 4.31 31.54 4.27
CA LEU A 675 2.88 31.45 3.99
C LEU A 675 2.02 31.95 5.16
N SER A 676 2.36 31.57 6.39
CA SER A 676 1.64 32.04 7.59
C SER A 676 1.83 33.53 7.83
N GLU A 677 3.03 34.08 7.57
CA GLU A 677 3.29 35.53 7.57
C GLU A 677 2.46 36.27 6.51
N GLN A 678 2.37 35.73 5.29
CA GLN A 678 1.51 36.28 4.25
C GLN A 678 0.04 36.29 4.69
N ALA A 679 -0.46 35.20 5.30
CA ALA A 679 -1.82 35.12 5.82
C ALA A 679 -2.10 36.17 6.90
N ILE A 680 -1.15 36.41 7.82
CA ILE A 680 -1.26 37.46 8.84
C ILE A 680 -1.33 38.85 8.21
N ARG A 681 -0.61 39.11 7.11
CA ARG A 681 -0.57 40.42 6.46
C ARG A 681 -1.85 40.76 5.70
N ILE A 682 -2.46 39.78 5.05
CA ILE A 682 -3.69 40.00 4.27
C ILE A 682 -4.95 39.96 5.14
N THR A 683 -4.88 39.38 6.34
CA THR A 683 -6.03 39.28 7.23
C THR A 683 -6.15 40.49 8.16
N SER A 684 -7.32 41.12 8.17
CA SER A 684 -7.65 42.22 9.09
C SER A 684 -7.53 41.80 10.56
N PRO A 685 -7.09 42.67 11.48
CA PRO A 685 -6.85 42.27 12.85
C PRO A 685 -8.09 41.92 13.71
N ASP A 686 -9.28 42.31 13.26
CA ASP A 686 -10.58 41.88 13.78
C ASP A 686 -11.09 40.53 13.22
N HIS A 687 -10.33 39.86 12.35
CA HIS A 687 -10.76 38.63 11.70
C HIS A 687 -10.10 37.37 12.29
N VAL A 688 -10.88 36.29 12.47
CA VAL A 688 -10.45 35.04 13.13
C VAL A 688 -9.28 34.34 12.43
N ASN A 689 -9.19 34.43 11.10
CA ASN A 689 -8.07 33.87 10.32
C ASN A 689 -6.71 34.49 10.71
N ARG A 690 -6.69 35.67 11.33
CA ARG A 690 -5.43 36.22 11.87
C ARG A 690 -4.92 35.38 13.04
N SER A 691 -5.80 34.98 13.94
CA SER A 691 -5.46 34.10 15.07
C SER A 691 -5.07 32.70 14.58
N ARG A 692 -5.77 32.17 13.56
CA ARG A 692 -5.40 30.89 12.92
C ARG A 692 -4.04 30.95 12.21
N ALA A 693 -3.70 32.07 11.57
CA ALA A 693 -2.41 32.26 10.92
C ALA A 693 -1.27 32.41 11.94
N LEU A 694 -1.51 33.13 13.05
CA LEU A 694 -0.57 33.19 14.19
C LEU A 694 -0.33 31.80 14.78
N GLU A 695 -1.38 31.00 14.96
CA GLU A 695 -1.24 29.61 15.41
C GLU A 695 -0.42 28.78 14.43
N ALA A 696 -0.70 28.85 13.12
CA ALA A 696 0.05 28.11 12.12
C ALA A 696 1.55 28.47 12.13
N ARG A 697 1.87 29.77 12.29
CA ARG A 697 3.25 30.25 12.44
C ARG A 697 3.88 29.72 13.74
N ALA A 698 3.15 29.76 14.85
CA ALA A 698 3.60 29.23 16.13
C ALA A 698 3.91 27.72 16.05
N ALA A 699 3.02 26.95 15.41
CA ALA A 699 3.22 25.52 15.18
C ALA A 699 4.49 25.26 14.35
N ALA A 700 4.68 25.97 13.23
CA ALA A 700 5.87 25.85 12.39
C ALA A 700 7.16 26.17 13.17
N LEU A 701 7.18 27.27 13.92
CA LEU A 701 8.28 27.67 14.80
C LEU A 701 8.59 26.61 15.86
N GLY A 702 7.56 26.06 16.50
CA GLY A 702 7.67 24.98 17.48
C GLY A 702 8.23 23.69 16.88
N GLN A 703 7.82 23.34 15.65
CA GLN A 703 8.30 22.13 14.96
C GLN A 703 9.76 22.28 14.50
N GLY A 704 10.14 23.41 13.92
CA GLY A 704 11.55 23.61 13.56
C GLY A 704 12.48 23.70 14.77
N PHE A 705 11.98 24.07 15.96
CA PHE A 705 12.75 24.03 17.20
C PHE A 705 13.05 22.59 17.63
N ILE A 706 12.06 21.69 17.63
CA ILE A 706 12.29 20.28 17.99
C ILE A 706 13.20 19.57 16.97
N LEU A 707 13.15 19.99 15.70
CA LEU A 707 14.03 19.53 14.63
C LEU A 707 15.43 20.17 14.66
N ARG A 708 15.68 21.12 15.58
CA ARG A 708 16.94 21.86 15.74
C ARG A 708 17.34 22.73 14.53
N PHE A 709 16.37 23.23 13.77
CA PHE A 709 16.62 24.18 12.68
C PHE A 709 16.95 25.59 13.18
N TRP A 710 16.54 25.92 14.40
CA TRP A 710 16.80 27.20 15.05
C TRP A 710 16.86 27.08 16.58
N GLY A 711 17.40 28.14 17.19
CA GLY A 711 17.55 28.25 18.65
C GLY A 711 16.35 28.88 19.37
N GLU A 712 16.59 29.34 20.59
CA GLU A 712 15.56 29.76 21.55
C GLU A 712 14.75 31.00 21.15
N GLU A 713 15.31 31.89 20.34
CA GLU A 713 14.59 33.08 19.87
C GLU A 713 13.28 32.69 19.17
N LYS A 714 13.33 31.63 18.36
CA LYS A 714 12.19 31.17 17.55
C LYS A 714 11.13 30.44 18.36
N ILE A 715 11.50 29.69 19.41
CA ILE A 715 10.49 29.07 20.30
C ILE A 715 9.82 30.13 21.19
N ASN A 716 10.53 31.20 21.57
CA ASN A 716 9.92 32.33 22.28
C ASN A 716 8.95 33.09 21.38
N GLN A 717 9.32 33.32 20.12
CA GLN A 717 8.40 33.87 19.10
C GLN A 717 7.16 32.98 18.93
N ALA A 718 7.32 31.65 18.92
CA ALA A 718 6.18 30.72 18.86
C ALA A 718 5.21 30.88 20.03
N ILE A 719 5.75 31.12 21.23
CA ILE A 719 4.95 31.33 22.45
C ILE A 719 4.22 32.67 22.39
N GLU A 720 4.88 33.74 21.94
CA GLU A 720 4.23 35.04 21.73
C GLU A 720 3.07 34.92 20.73
N ASP A 721 3.31 34.24 19.60
CA ASP A 721 2.32 34.05 18.55
C ASP A 721 1.09 33.27 19.05
N ILE A 722 1.28 32.16 19.79
CA ILE A 722 0.16 31.36 20.28
C ILE A 722 -0.62 32.07 21.40
N GLU A 723 0.04 32.88 22.23
CA GLU A 723 -0.63 33.69 23.25
C GLU A 723 -1.47 34.82 22.62
N MET A 724 -0.97 35.45 21.55
CA MET A 724 -1.74 36.41 20.75
C MET A 724 -2.92 35.76 20.04
N ALA A 725 -2.76 34.53 19.53
CA ALA A 725 -3.84 33.77 18.91
C ALA A 725 -4.93 33.36 19.92
N LEU A 726 -4.56 33.06 21.17
CA LEU A 726 -5.50 32.69 22.24
C LEU A 726 -6.23 33.90 22.84
N ASN A 727 -5.59 35.06 22.86
CA ASN A 727 -6.12 36.27 23.49
C ASN A 727 -6.07 37.47 22.53
N PRO A 728 -6.76 37.41 21.37
CA PRO A 728 -6.78 38.53 20.44
C PRO A 728 -7.51 39.73 21.06
N VAL A 729 -6.99 40.93 20.78
CA VAL A 729 -7.54 42.18 21.32
C VAL A 729 -8.80 42.61 20.57
N GLU A 730 -8.88 42.31 19.28
CA GLU A 730 -9.84 42.93 18.35
C GLU A 730 -11.04 42.03 17.99
N HIS A 731 -11.02 40.75 18.38
CA HIS A 731 -12.10 39.81 18.08
C HIS A 731 -12.20 38.69 19.11
N THR A 732 -13.29 37.93 19.07
CA THR A 732 -13.47 36.74 19.92
C THR A 732 -13.22 35.49 19.09
N ILE A 733 -12.35 34.59 19.58
CA ILE A 733 -12.12 33.28 18.96
C ILE A 733 -13.26 32.31 19.30
N THR A 734 -13.54 31.38 18.40
CA THR A 734 -14.54 30.34 18.66
C THR A 734 -14.06 29.42 19.79
N GLU A 735 -15.00 28.76 20.48
CA GLU A 735 -14.65 27.76 21.49
C GLU A 735 -13.79 26.64 20.88
N GLN A 736 -14.07 26.28 19.63
CA GLN A 736 -13.29 25.30 18.88
C GLN A 736 -11.85 25.79 18.61
N ASP A 737 -11.64 27.00 18.09
CA ASP A 737 -10.29 27.55 17.88
C ASP A 737 -9.49 27.61 19.20
N SER A 738 -10.14 27.99 20.31
CA SER A 738 -9.52 28.01 21.65
C SER A 738 -9.00 26.62 22.08
N LYS A 739 -9.74 25.55 21.76
CA LYS A 739 -9.32 24.15 22.04
C LYS A 739 -8.05 23.79 21.28
N TYR A 740 -8.00 24.15 20.00
CA TYR A 740 -6.89 23.81 19.12
C TYR A 740 -5.63 24.56 19.53
N PHE A 741 -5.77 25.85 19.78
CA PHE A 741 -4.66 26.71 20.15
C PHE A 741 -4.10 26.30 21.52
N SER A 742 -4.94 25.80 22.43
CA SER A 742 -4.50 25.22 23.70
C SER A 742 -3.65 23.96 23.51
N HIS A 743 -3.98 23.12 22.52
CA HIS A 743 -3.14 21.97 22.16
C HIS A 743 -1.79 22.42 21.59
N THR A 744 -1.78 23.34 20.61
CA THR A 744 -0.55 23.87 20.02
C THR A 744 0.34 24.52 21.08
N ARG A 745 -0.24 25.31 22.01
CA ARG A 745 0.46 25.88 23.17
C ARG A 745 1.11 24.80 24.02
N ALA A 746 0.39 23.71 24.33
CA ALA A 746 0.93 22.62 25.13
C ALA A 746 2.16 21.97 24.49
N VAL A 747 2.12 21.74 23.17
CA VAL A 747 3.24 21.16 22.41
C VAL A 747 4.45 22.10 22.41
N ILE A 748 4.25 23.39 22.15
CA ILE A 748 5.33 24.40 22.12
C ILE A 748 6.02 24.51 23.49
N LEU A 749 5.24 24.65 24.56
CA LEU A 749 5.78 24.73 25.93
C LEU A 749 6.49 23.43 26.34
N GLY A 750 5.91 22.27 25.99
CA GLY A 750 6.54 20.97 26.20
C GLY A 750 7.88 20.84 25.49
N ASN A 751 7.97 21.27 24.24
CA ASN A 751 9.20 21.25 23.46
C ASN A 751 10.27 22.15 24.09
N ARG A 752 9.91 23.37 24.53
CA ARG A 752 10.84 24.27 25.23
C ARG A 752 11.32 23.67 26.55
N TYR A 753 10.44 23.00 27.28
CA TYR A 753 10.79 22.30 28.52
C TYR A 753 11.81 21.17 28.30
N GLN A 754 11.74 20.46 27.18
CA GLN A 754 12.70 19.39 26.86
C GLN A 754 14.07 19.91 26.37
N SER A 755 14.22 21.22 26.18
CA SER A 755 15.47 21.82 25.74
C SER A 755 16.53 21.87 26.86
N PRO A 756 17.82 21.99 26.52
CA PRO A 756 18.88 22.14 27.53
C PRO A 756 18.67 23.33 28.48
N ASN A 757 18.01 24.39 28.00
CA ASN A 757 17.69 25.60 28.75
C ASN A 757 16.21 25.59 29.19
N LYS A 758 15.78 24.47 29.79
CA LYS A 758 14.40 24.27 30.24
C LYS A 758 13.92 25.39 31.17
N HIS A 759 12.69 25.84 30.96
CA HIS A 759 12.04 26.84 31.80
C HIS A 759 11.07 26.16 32.77
N VAL A 760 11.32 26.31 34.07
CA VAL A 760 10.74 25.47 35.14
C VAL A 760 9.21 25.54 35.21
N GLY A 761 8.58 26.63 34.76
CA GLY A 761 7.12 26.78 34.75
C GLY A 761 6.41 26.23 33.50
N ASP A 762 7.15 25.85 32.46
CA ASP A 762 6.54 25.50 31.17
C ASP A 762 5.84 24.16 31.21
N LEU A 763 6.37 23.19 31.97
CA LEU A 763 5.79 21.85 32.03
C LEU A 763 4.39 21.88 32.66
N ASP A 764 4.20 22.62 33.75
CA ASP A 764 2.90 22.77 34.41
C ASP A 764 1.90 23.47 33.49
N GLU A 765 2.32 24.54 32.82
CA GLU A 765 1.48 25.26 31.87
C GLU A 765 1.16 24.41 30.63
N ALA A 766 2.10 23.59 30.15
CA ALA A 766 1.88 22.64 29.07
C ALA A 766 0.84 21.59 29.48
N ILE A 767 0.96 21.00 30.68
CA ILE A 767 0.01 20.01 31.20
C ILE A 767 -1.40 20.62 31.34
N LYS A 768 -1.51 21.83 31.90
CA LYS A 768 -2.80 22.54 32.00
C LYS A 768 -3.41 22.78 30.62
N SER A 769 -2.60 23.20 29.65
CA SER A 769 -3.06 23.48 28.28
C SER A 769 -3.51 22.21 27.56
N ALA A 770 -2.75 21.12 27.72
CA ALA A 770 -3.10 19.80 27.17
C ALA A 770 -4.37 19.24 27.83
N GLN A 771 -4.51 19.38 29.15
CA GLN A 771 -5.72 18.95 29.87
C GLN A 771 -6.94 19.76 29.41
N ARG A 772 -6.80 21.08 29.27
CA ARG A 772 -7.87 21.94 28.75
C ARG A 772 -8.30 21.51 27.34
N ALA A 773 -7.34 21.20 26.46
CA ALA A 773 -7.66 20.68 25.13
C ALA A 773 -8.44 19.35 25.24
N VAL A 774 -7.99 18.41 26.07
CA VAL A 774 -8.67 17.12 26.28
C VAL A 774 -10.08 17.29 26.87
N ASP A 775 -10.27 18.13 27.88
CA ASP A 775 -11.57 18.29 28.55
C ASP A 775 -12.63 18.90 27.63
N MET A 776 -12.19 19.71 26.66
CA MET A 776 -13.07 20.48 25.81
C MET A 776 -13.36 19.80 24.45
N ILE A 777 -12.52 18.89 23.95
CA ILE A 777 -12.73 18.20 22.66
C ILE A 777 -13.70 17.02 22.84
N SER A 778 -14.70 16.87 21.98
CA SER A 778 -15.65 15.75 22.02
C SER A 778 -14.96 14.39 21.90
N ASP A 779 -15.56 13.35 22.50
CA ASP A 779 -15.10 11.97 22.39
C ASP A 779 -15.15 11.42 20.96
N MET A 780 -15.96 12.04 20.08
CA MET A 780 -16.10 11.66 18.67
C MET A 780 -15.01 12.27 17.77
N ASN A 781 -14.18 13.18 18.29
CA ASN A 781 -13.22 13.92 17.49
C ASN A 781 -11.84 13.24 17.52
N PRO A 782 -11.23 12.92 16.37
CA PRO A 782 -9.93 12.23 16.33
C PRO A 782 -8.78 13.06 16.90
N LEU A 783 -8.87 14.39 16.86
CA LEU A 783 -7.86 15.26 17.48
C LEU A 783 -7.85 15.11 19.01
N ARG A 784 -8.90 14.53 19.61
CA ARG A 784 -8.89 14.15 21.03
C ARG A 784 -7.80 13.13 21.31
N VAL A 785 -7.60 12.16 20.43
CA VAL A 785 -6.54 11.14 20.59
C VAL A 785 -5.16 11.80 20.55
N VAL A 786 -4.95 12.75 19.63
CA VAL A 786 -3.72 13.54 19.54
C VAL A 786 -3.51 14.37 20.81
N ALA A 787 -4.56 15.01 21.34
CA ALA A 787 -4.49 15.76 22.59
C ALA A 787 -4.21 14.88 23.82
N LEU A 788 -4.86 13.71 23.92
CA LEU A 788 -4.62 12.71 24.97
C LEU A 788 -3.17 12.23 24.93
N ARG A 789 -2.63 11.96 23.74
CA ARG A 789 -1.23 11.57 23.55
C ARG A 789 -0.26 12.65 24.04
N SER A 790 -0.48 13.91 23.66
CA SER A 790 0.36 15.02 24.14
C SER A 790 0.27 15.16 25.66
N LEU A 791 -0.93 15.06 26.24
CA LEU A 791 -1.13 15.08 27.69
C LEU A 791 -0.40 13.93 28.40
N ALA A 792 -0.49 12.70 27.87
CA ALA A 792 0.20 11.55 28.42
C ALA A 792 1.71 11.74 28.41
N ILE A 793 2.29 12.22 27.29
CA ILE A 793 3.72 12.50 27.18
C ILE A 793 4.16 13.53 28.22
N LEU A 794 3.41 14.64 28.36
CA LEU A 794 3.74 15.70 29.32
C LEU A 794 3.66 15.22 30.77
N LEU A 795 2.62 14.47 31.13
CA LEU A 795 2.49 13.84 32.45
C LEU A 795 3.62 12.82 32.70
N GLY A 796 4.00 12.05 31.69
CA GLY A 796 5.12 11.12 31.74
C GLY A 796 6.47 11.80 31.95
N LEU A 797 6.70 12.95 31.31
CA LEU A 797 7.88 13.77 31.53
C LEU A 797 7.94 14.26 32.98
N HIS A 798 6.83 14.82 33.48
CA HIS A 798 6.72 15.26 34.87
C HIS A 798 6.96 14.11 35.85
N ALA A 799 6.34 12.96 35.61
CA ALA A 799 6.51 11.75 36.39
C ALA A 799 7.96 11.21 36.38
N SER A 800 8.67 11.32 35.26
CA SER A 800 10.05 10.83 35.14
C SER A 800 11.04 11.64 35.98
N GLU A 801 10.78 12.93 36.16
CA GLU A 801 11.62 13.83 36.93
C GLU A 801 11.28 13.83 38.42
N THR A 802 9.99 13.86 38.76
CA THR A 802 9.51 13.92 40.14
C THR A 802 9.43 12.54 40.80
N ARG A 803 9.33 11.47 40.00
CA ARG A 803 9.07 10.09 40.45
C ARG A 803 7.79 9.97 41.30
N GLU A 804 6.85 10.92 41.15
CA GLU A 804 5.58 10.93 41.88
C GLU A 804 4.59 9.90 41.31
N LYS A 805 4.10 9.02 42.19
CA LYS A 805 3.21 7.90 41.82
C LYS A 805 1.89 8.38 41.21
N ASP A 806 1.35 9.51 41.66
CA ASP A 806 0.09 10.07 41.16
C ASP A 806 0.18 10.50 39.69
N HIS A 807 1.29 11.15 39.29
CA HIS A 807 1.52 11.55 37.91
C HIS A 807 1.72 10.35 36.97
N ILE A 808 2.39 9.30 37.45
CA ILE A 808 2.54 8.03 36.71
C ILE A 808 1.17 7.37 36.50
N ALA A 809 0.37 7.26 37.56
CA ALA A 809 -0.97 6.66 37.50
C ALA A 809 -1.88 7.44 36.55
N ARG A 810 -1.81 8.78 36.58
CA ARG A 810 -2.58 9.65 35.69
C ARG A 810 -2.13 9.52 34.22
N ALA A 811 -0.83 9.47 33.95
CA ALA A 811 -0.32 9.25 32.59
C ALA A 811 -0.83 7.93 31.99
N ILE A 812 -0.74 6.84 32.77
CA ILE A 812 -1.25 5.50 32.40
C ILE A 812 -2.76 5.51 32.16
N ALA A 813 -3.53 6.22 32.99
CA ALA A 813 -4.98 6.34 32.82
C ALA A 813 -5.32 7.05 31.49
N ILE A 814 -4.58 8.10 31.14
CA ILE A 814 -4.74 8.81 29.86
C ILE A 814 -4.32 7.93 28.67
N ASP A 815 -3.22 7.19 28.79
CA ASP A 815 -2.80 6.24 27.74
C ASP A 815 -3.88 5.18 27.48
N ARG A 816 -4.46 4.60 28.54
CA ARG A 816 -5.56 3.64 28.44
C ARG A 816 -6.80 4.27 27.80
N GLN A 817 -7.10 5.52 28.13
CA GLN A 817 -8.20 6.25 27.50
C GLN A 817 -7.95 6.46 25.99
N ALA A 818 -6.72 6.80 25.59
CA ALA A 818 -6.35 6.98 24.19
C ALA A 818 -6.38 5.65 23.41
N LEU A 819 -5.91 4.56 24.01
CA LEU A 819 -5.87 3.23 23.40
C LEU A 819 -7.23 2.52 23.34
N GLY A 820 -8.11 2.79 24.31
CA GLY A 820 -9.42 2.15 24.46
C GLY A 820 -10.55 2.73 23.61
N LYS A 821 -10.35 3.90 22.99
CA LYS A 821 -11.41 4.64 22.28
C LYS A 821 -11.55 4.36 20.78
N ASP A 822 -10.68 3.54 20.19
CA ASP A 822 -10.75 3.25 18.75
C ASP A 822 -10.29 1.82 18.43
N ARG A 823 -11.25 0.96 18.02
CA ARG A 823 -10.99 -0.40 17.51
C ARG A 823 -10.82 -0.44 15.98
N SER A 824 -11.17 0.64 15.27
CA SER A 824 -11.00 0.76 13.81
C SER A 824 -9.58 1.16 13.39
N GLN A 825 -8.72 1.56 14.33
CA GLN A 825 -7.31 1.90 14.09
C GLN A 825 -6.31 0.77 14.37
N ASP A 826 -6.74 -0.49 14.33
CA ASP A 826 -5.87 -1.64 14.63
C ASP A 826 -4.67 -1.82 13.66
N SER A 827 -4.52 -0.96 12.65
CA SER A 827 -3.39 -0.93 11.71
C SER A 827 -2.65 0.43 11.59
N SER A 828 -2.98 1.45 12.40
CA SER A 828 -2.41 2.80 12.24
C SER A 828 -1.05 3.00 12.94
N LEU A 829 -0.15 3.75 12.30
CA LEU A 829 1.15 4.13 12.87
C LEU A 829 1.02 4.97 14.16
N ASP A 830 -0.05 5.76 14.27
CA ASP A 830 -0.33 6.55 15.47
C ASP A 830 -0.61 5.66 16.68
N ARG A 831 -1.32 4.54 16.50
CA ARG A 831 -1.52 3.52 17.54
C ARG A 831 -0.20 2.91 17.98
N ALA A 832 0.72 2.66 17.04
CA ALA A 832 2.07 2.20 17.38
C ALA A 832 2.80 3.20 18.28
N GLY A 833 2.74 4.50 17.97
CA GLY A 833 3.33 5.55 18.79
C GLY A 833 2.73 5.65 20.19
N MET A 834 1.41 5.55 20.31
CA MET A 834 0.71 5.55 21.60
C MET A 834 1.08 4.34 22.47
N LEU A 835 1.11 3.14 21.88
CA LEU A 835 1.51 1.92 22.59
C LEU A 835 2.95 2.00 23.11
N ASN A 836 3.86 2.65 22.37
CA ASN A 836 5.22 2.86 22.82
C ASN A 836 5.30 3.82 24.03
N VAL A 837 4.54 4.92 24.00
CA VAL A 837 4.44 5.86 25.14
C VAL A 837 3.86 5.14 26.36
N PHE A 838 2.78 4.38 26.16
CA PHE A 838 2.16 3.59 27.21
C PHE A 838 3.12 2.58 27.85
N ALA A 839 3.87 1.83 27.04
CA ALA A 839 4.88 0.89 27.53
C ALA A 839 5.96 1.58 28.37
N ARG A 840 6.36 2.81 28.01
CA ARG A 840 7.32 3.60 28.78
C ARG A 840 6.76 4.04 30.14
N HIS A 841 5.49 4.42 30.21
CA HIS A 841 4.86 4.79 31.48
C HIS A 841 4.64 3.59 32.40
N LEU A 842 4.24 2.43 31.87
CA LEU A 842 4.17 1.17 32.63
C LEU A 842 5.55 0.74 33.15
N LYS A 843 6.60 0.89 32.33
CA LYS A 843 7.98 0.67 32.78
C LYS A 843 8.34 1.57 33.95
N LEU A 844 8.01 2.86 33.85
CA LEU A 844 8.26 3.83 34.92
C LEU A 844 7.49 3.48 36.20
N GLN A 845 6.25 3.01 36.09
CA GLN A 845 5.46 2.49 37.21
C GLN A 845 6.14 1.28 37.86
N TYR A 846 6.59 0.31 37.06
CA TYR A 846 7.33 -0.85 37.57
C TYR A 846 8.61 -0.43 38.29
N GLU A 847 9.39 0.49 37.71
CA GLU A 847 10.64 0.98 38.30
C GLU A 847 10.44 1.71 39.63
N THR A 848 9.35 2.47 39.77
CA THR A 848 9.03 3.29 40.96
C THR A 848 8.18 2.57 42.00
N SER A 849 7.61 1.42 41.67
CA SER A 849 6.84 0.61 42.61
C SER A 849 7.75 -0.16 43.57
N ASP A 850 7.36 -0.16 44.84
CA ASP A 850 8.01 -0.95 45.90
C ASP A 850 7.66 -2.44 45.78
N THR A 851 6.50 -2.79 45.18
CA THR A 851 6.00 -4.17 45.10
C THR A 851 6.45 -4.94 43.87
N LYS A 852 7.04 -4.26 42.87
CA LYS A 852 7.55 -4.85 41.61
C LYS A 852 6.58 -5.88 41.00
N ASP A 853 5.33 -5.47 40.80
CA ASP A 853 4.27 -6.33 40.26
C ASP A 853 4.62 -6.83 38.85
N PRO A 854 4.81 -8.15 38.64
CA PRO A 854 5.16 -8.72 37.34
C PRO A 854 4.10 -8.45 36.26
N ALA A 855 2.82 -8.31 36.64
CA ALA A 855 1.74 -8.07 35.69
C ALA A 855 1.88 -6.73 34.96
N VAL A 856 2.42 -5.71 35.63
CA VAL A 856 2.69 -4.38 35.03
C VAL A 856 3.80 -4.49 33.98
N LEU A 857 4.82 -5.31 34.25
CA LEU A 857 5.93 -5.53 33.33
C LEU A 857 5.51 -6.39 32.12
N GLU A 858 4.61 -7.36 32.32
CA GLU A 858 3.98 -8.12 31.23
C GLU A 858 3.12 -7.22 30.33
N GLU A 859 2.30 -6.33 30.91
CA GLU A 859 1.50 -5.35 30.16
C GLU A 859 2.41 -4.41 29.35
N ALA A 860 3.50 -3.92 29.96
CA ALA A 860 4.49 -3.07 29.28
C ALA A 860 5.14 -3.79 28.08
N LEU A 861 5.51 -5.07 28.27
CA LEU A 861 6.10 -5.88 27.23
C LEU A 861 5.12 -6.14 26.08
N HIS A 862 3.86 -6.43 26.39
CA HIS A 862 2.81 -6.61 25.41
C HIS A 862 2.57 -5.32 24.60
N ALA A 863 2.45 -4.17 25.26
CA ALA A 863 2.29 -2.88 24.60
C ALA A 863 3.47 -2.54 23.68
N ALA A 864 4.71 -2.72 24.15
CA ALA A 864 5.91 -2.48 23.34
C ALA A 864 6.00 -3.42 22.13
N ARG A 865 5.61 -4.69 22.30
CA ARG A 865 5.56 -5.66 21.19
C ARG A 865 4.52 -5.25 20.14
N SER A 866 3.32 -4.91 20.58
CA SER A 866 2.24 -4.47 19.70
C SER A 866 2.62 -3.18 18.97
N SER A 867 3.28 -2.24 19.65
CA SER A 867 3.87 -1.05 19.03
C SER A 867 4.87 -1.41 17.91
N ALA A 868 5.83 -2.30 18.22
CA ALA A 868 6.84 -2.73 17.25
C ALA A 868 6.24 -3.55 16.10
N ARG A 869 5.15 -4.31 16.32
CA ARG A 869 4.45 -5.03 15.24
C ARG A 869 3.69 -4.09 14.31
N LEU A 870 3.03 -3.07 14.86
CA LEU A 870 2.24 -2.10 14.09
C LEU A 870 3.12 -1.13 13.30
N ALA A 871 4.26 -0.72 13.85
CA ALA A 871 5.28 -0.07 13.04
C ALA A 871 5.91 -1.12 12.13
N GLN A 872 5.50 -1.18 10.87
CA GLN A 872 6.09 -2.10 9.90
C GLN A 872 7.63 -1.96 9.86
N LYS A 873 8.37 -3.04 9.61
CA LYS A 873 9.86 -3.06 9.63
C LYS A 873 10.52 -1.97 8.76
N THR A 874 9.79 -1.46 7.76
CA THR A 874 10.19 -0.42 6.80
C THR A 874 10.01 1.01 7.32
N HIS A 875 9.25 1.22 8.40
CA HIS A 875 8.97 2.55 8.93
C HIS A 875 10.13 3.03 9.82
N VAL A 876 10.50 4.32 9.72
CA VAL A 876 11.64 4.92 10.46
C VAL A 876 11.51 4.70 11.98
N SER A 877 10.29 4.71 12.51
CA SER A 877 10.01 4.48 13.93
C SER A 877 10.11 3.02 14.39
N TYR A 878 10.11 2.02 13.48
CA TYR A 878 10.17 0.61 13.88
C TYR A 878 11.42 0.30 14.69
N LYS A 879 12.59 0.80 14.28
CA LYS A 879 13.84 0.58 15.01
C LYS A 879 13.77 1.12 16.43
N TYR A 880 13.18 2.29 16.60
CA TYR A 880 13.00 2.90 17.92
C TYR A 880 12.04 2.09 18.80
N TYR A 881 10.88 1.68 18.27
CA TYR A 881 9.91 0.87 19.02
C TYR A 881 10.41 -0.55 19.29
N HIS A 882 11.13 -1.15 18.34
CA HIS A 882 11.74 -2.46 18.49
C HIS A 882 12.87 -2.44 19.54
N SER A 883 13.73 -1.43 19.54
CA SER A 883 14.74 -1.24 20.59
C SER A 883 14.08 -1.07 21.96
N ALA A 884 13.02 -0.27 22.07
CA ALA A 884 12.25 -0.13 23.31
C ALA A 884 11.66 -1.48 23.79
N TYR A 885 11.12 -2.28 22.87
CA TYR A 885 10.66 -3.64 23.14
C TYR A 885 11.79 -4.56 23.62
N GLN A 886 12.95 -4.57 22.95
CA GLN A 886 14.10 -5.39 23.34
C GLN A 886 14.62 -5.01 24.74
N ALA A 887 14.69 -3.72 25.06
CA ALA A 887 15.09 -3.25 26.39
C ALA A 887 14.11 -3.72 27.49
N LEU A 888 12.81 -3.67 27.22
CA LEU A 888 11.77 -4.20 28.12
C LEU A 888 11.85 -5.74 28.25
N ARG A 889 12.15 -6.44 27.15
CA ARG A 889 12.34 -7.89 27.15
C ARG A 889 13.55 -8.31 27.99
N GLN A 890 14.66 -7.57 27.90
CA GLN A 890 15.84 -7.80 28.74
C GLN A 890 15.52 -7.57 30.23
N LEU A 891 14.80 -6.49 30.55
CA LEU A 891 14.34 -6.23 31.91
C LEU A 891 13.47 -7.39 32.43
N ALA A 892 12.46 -7.82 31.66
CA ALA A 892 11.60 -8.95 32.02
C ALA A 892 12.37 -10.25 32.26
N LYS A 893 13.37 -10.55 31.41
CA LYS A 893 14.27 -11.71 31.61
C LYS A 893 15.07 -11.60 32.92
N SER A 894 15.59 -10.42 33.23
CA SER A 894 16.36 -10.20 34.47
C SER A 894 15.53 -10.35 35.74
N GLU A 895 14.22 -10.09 35.65
CA GLU A 895 13.27 -10.19 36.77
C GLU A 895 12.62 -11.60 36.86
N GLY A 896 13.03 -12.56 36.01
CA GLY A 896 12.61 -13.95 36.10
C GLY A 896 11.22 -14.27 35.49
N LEU A 897 10.67 -13.38 34.67
CA LEU A 897 9.41 -13.62 33.94
C LEU A 897 9.59 -14.74 32.89
N SER A 898 8.70 -15.74 32.92
CA SER A 898 8.67 -16.83 31.93
C SER A 898 8.06 -16.32 30.63
N LEU A 899 8.88 -16.13 29.60
CA LEU A 899 8.45 -15.71 28.26
C LEU A 899 7.81 -16.86 27.43
N LYS A 900 7.61 -18.04 28.03
CA LYS A 900 6.92 -19.17 27.39
C LYS A 900 5.43 -18.88 27.36
N ASP A 901 4.95 -18.44 26.19
CA ASP A 901 3.56 -18.58 25.68
C ASP A 901 3.15 -17.35 24.85
N TYR A 902 3.98 -16.97 23.87
CA TYR A 902 3.54 -16.01 22.84
C TYR A 902 3.90 -16.50 21.43
N PRO A 903 2.93 -16.63 20.50
CA PRO A 903 3.19 -17.07 19.14
C PRO A 903 4.07 -16.06 18.39
N GLY A 904 5.16 -16.54 17.79
CA GLY A 904 6.14 -15.74 17.02
C GLY A 904 7.50 -15.54 17.67
N ASP A 905 7.76 -16.14 18.85
CA ASP A 905 9.08 -16.15 19.49
C ASP A 905 9.94 -17.34 19.00
N SER A 906 10.22 -17.43 17.68
CA SER A 906 11.35 -18.24 17.21
C SER A 906 12.65 -17.45 17.35
N GLU A 907 13.72 -18.11 17.80
CA GLU A 907 15.09 -17.58 17.94
C GLU A 907 15.72 -17.11 16.60
N SER A 908 14.94 -16.95 15.54
CA SER A 908 15.35 -16.46 14.21
C SER A 908 15.27 -14.94 14.05
N ASP A 909 14.68 -14.22 15.00
CA ASP A 909 14.65 -12.74 15.00
C ASP A 909 15.87 -12.11 15.74
N SER A 910 16.84 -12.93 16.17
CA SER A 910 18.12 -12.46 16.75
C SER A 910 19.22 -12.24 15.72
N THR A 911 18.93 -12.42 14.43
CA THR A 911 19.77 -11.95 13.32
C THR A 911 19.22 -10.60 12.84
N ILE A 912 19.59 -9.54 13.55
CA ILE A 912 19.66 -8.17 13.05
C ILE A 912 21.14 -7.83 12.94
#